data_AF-A0AAP0D1Z6-F1
#
_entry.id   AF-A0AAP0D1Z6-F1
#
_cell.length_a   1.000
_cell.length_b   1.000
_cell.length_c   1.000
_cell.angle_alpha   90.00
_cell.angle_beta   90.00
_cell.angle_gamma   90.00
#
_symmetry.space_group_name_H-M   'P 1'
#
loop_
_entity.id
_entity.type
_entity.pdbx_description
1 polymer ?
#
loop_
_entity_poly.entity_id
_entity_poly.type
_entity_poly.pdbx_seq_one_letter_code
_entity_poly.pdbx_strand_id
1 'polypeptide(L)'
;MGPKVSNAPQYAGSVPGNIQDFWKPTRARSSQVSNEANRCSDPSIKQDVASPIPLPAGLPAYHASELGPWCAVISYDACVRLCLKYYFLGGRDGREARVFLENECSLLQTAFCLEQNLLQPEEELLSKRASESVVHEVIKKPQKTFGKLKVQVKKVKMSLDGPNGCTFSSIKKPPVLKLQRVNRRLSTMKSTVYSEWEALKRVRGAPKFSSNGSLSHQSMAYLQYGTLYLRDMAGLLKVGITSLHNASTPPEPAQETYLCSLRLKSSSDADMTRMQPGSCETHVFLPDGMTDDLIIEVTDSKGKYCGHVIAQMADIADDLGDKLRWWPIYREPEHEPVGRIQLNIHYSTGTDENNNVKCGIVAETIAYDSVLEAAMKAQNFKQRNLLLHGSWRWLVTKFATYYGVSDAYAKLRYLSYVMDVATPTADCLNVIHDLLSPVITGKMKGTLSSQENRMLVKLSDKIEETIALVFENYKSLDENSPSGLTDKPTPVSGFIAPALKPALKIYNLLHDIQSPEAQLQLCKYFQIAVRKILGRHLAETNELVCCSSEKSTVDEIVYPNAYQNMKSLCLNIRNEIISDTKINNQQVLPSFLELPNLSSCLYSSELCNRIRGFLISYPPISLSPPVTDLIITTCDFQKDLAYWNISPVKGGVDAKELFHIYITRLIHDKHLDLLESCKLDKCVGPQVSTSTFVDDMYKQLKETLCEFQVIISRWPEYTLDLEKVIADTERVIMETLEKKYNDILSPLKENTISVKAVQYVQRFAKGNSLPYSFPEELGTLFNSMKKMLDVRQPEIEKQFKSLSVCISQSENAVPGELLSEVTVMLRTKFRNYMQAAVEKLAGNTKLQNTTNLKKVIQEAKESVGESDIRNRMQCLKDILTKTINDLHGHLENHVFIIVCQALWDRMGQDVLRVLENRKENWTCKASRVAVDVLNETFRLEMQRLVGDKDVEAPRSILEVQSILCK
;
A
#
# COMPACT_ATOMS: atom_id res chain seq x y z
N MET A 1 23.60 -35.79 12.28
CA MET A 1 24.21 -36.61 13.37
C MET A 1 23.45 -36.22 14.62
N GLY A 2 22.67 -37.06 15.33
CA GLY A 2 22.66 -38.53 15.46
C GLY A 2 23.46 -38.95 16.72
N PRO A 3 23.12 -40.03 17.48
CA PRO A 3 22.39 -41.23 17.00
C PRO A 3 21.42 -41.96 17.98
N LYS A 4 20.65 -42.95 17.45
CA LYS A 4 20.06 -44.13 18.17
C LYS A 4 18.99 -43.80 19.25
N VAL A 5 18.20 -44.73 19.84
CA VAL A 5 18.25 -46.21 19.98
C VAL A 5 16.89 -46.87 19.64
N SER A 6 16.92 -48.15 19.25
CA SER A 6 15.81 -49.02 18.85
C SER A 6 15.18 -49.83 20.00
N ASN A 7 13.91 -50.28 19.86
CA ASN A 7 13.48 -51.70 19.93
C ASN A 7 11.95 -51.86 20.10
N ALA A 8 11.40 -52.98 19.60
CA ALA A 8 10.11 -53.57 19.97
C ALA A 8 10.34 -54.85 20.82
N PRO A 9 9.34 -55.43 21.50
CA PRO A 9 8.39 -56.40 20.89
C PRO A 9 6.93 -56.28 21.45
N GLN A 10 5.94 -57.17 21.21
CA GLN A 10 5.45 -57.94 20.04
C GLN A 10 4.27 -58.87 20.49
N TYR A 11 3.37 -59.27 19.55
CA TYR A 11 2.21 -60.19 19.69
C TYR A 11 0.97 -59.61 20.43
N ALA A 12 -0.27 -60.12 20.29
CA ALA A 12 -0.85 -61.21 19.46
C ALA A 12 -1.74 -60.65 18.31
N GLY A 13 -2.79 -61.23 17.70
CA GLY A 13 -3.60 -62.47 17.87
C GLY A 13 -4.91 -62.25 18.66
N SER A 14 -6.11 -62.75 18.29
CA SER A 14 -6.60 -63.54 17.13
C SER A 14 -8.11 -63.21 16.89
N VAL A 15 -8.64 -62.86 15.70
CA VAL A 15 -9.09 -63.73 14.56
C VAL A 15 -10.31 -64.64 14.91
N PRO A 16 -11.37 -64.88 14.08
CA PRO A 16 -11.81 -64.30 12.77
C PRO A 16 -13.32 -63.86 12.72
N GLY A 17 -13.86 -63.48 11.54
CA GLY A 17 -15.32 -63.39 11.28
C GLY A 17 -15.77 -62.92 9.88
N ASN A 18 -16.19 -63.86 9.02
CA ASN A 18 -16.83 -63.78 7.67
C ASN A 18 -17.57 -62.47 7.27
N ILE A 19 -17.36 -61.84 6.10
CA ILE A 19 -17.53 -62.22 4.66
C ILE A 19 -18.90 -61.78 4.06
N GLN A 20 -18.87 -61.24 2.82
CA GLN A 20 -20.01 -60.92 1.91
C GLN A 20 -20.98 -59.77 2.33
N ASP A 21 -21.68 -59.06 1.42
CA ASP A 21 -21.38 -58.64 0.01
C ASP A 21 -22.40 -57.57 -0.49
N PHE A 22 -22.18 -57.04 -1.69
CA PHE A 22 -23.15 -56.40 -2.62
C PHE A 22 -23.94 -55.12 -2.25
N TRP A 23 -23.99 -54.21 -3.23
CA TRP A 23 -25.00 -53.15 -3.38
C TRP A 23 -26.41 -53.69 -3.70
N LYS A 24 -27.46 -52.98 -3.26
CA LYS A 24 -28.62 -52.62 -4.12
C LYS A 24 -29.47 -51.47 -3.53
N PRO A 25 -30.18 -50.66 -4.37
CA PRO A 25 -31.00 -49.52 -3.94
C PRO A 25 -32.51 -49.84 -3.88
N THR A 26 -33.28 -48.98 -3.21
CA THR A 26 -34.76 -49.10 -3.06
C THR A 26 -35.49 -47.86 -3.56
N ARG A 27 -36.67 -48.03 -4.20
CA ARG A 27 -37.56 -46.96 -4.71
C ARG A 27 -38.79 -46.77 -3.82
N ALA A 28 -39.19 -45.52 -3.55
CA ALA A 28 -40.55 -45.11 -3.16
C ALA A 28 -40.90 -43.76 -3.85
N ARG A 29 -42.18 -43.32 -3.86
CA ARG A 29 -42.69 -42.36 -4.88
C ARG A 29 -44.00 -41.64 -4.50
N SER A 30 -43.93 -40.43 -3.95
CA SER A 30 -45.08 -39.51 -3.69
C SER A 30 -44.54 -38.08 -3.47
N SER A 31 -44.93 -36.96 -4.10
CA SER A 31 -46.17 -36.42 -4.70
C SER A 31 -46.79 -35.31 -3.82
N GLN A 32 -47.32 -34.26 -4.46
CA GLN A 32 -47.83 -32.99 -3.88
C GLN A 32 -46.74 -32.01 -3.39
N VAL A 33 -46.90 -30.67 -3.32
CA VAL A 33 -47.63 -29.60 -4.07
C VAL A 33 -47.77 -28.38 -3.13
N SER A 34 -47.80 -27.17 -3.71
CA SER A 34 -48.29 -25.88 -3.18
C SER A 34 -47.37 -24.96 -2.33
N ASN A 35 -47.32 -23.71 -2.82
CA ASN A 35 -47.32 -22.42 -2.10
C ASN A 35 -46.09 -21.97 -1.29
N GLU A 36 -45.19 -21.24 -1.95
CA GLU A 36 -44.58 -20.05 -1.36
C GLU A 36 -45.56 -18.86 -1.43
N ALA A 37 -45.44 -17.89 -0.50
CA ALA A 37 -46.36 -16.76 -0.38
C ALA A 37 -45.63 -15.40 -0.46
N ASN A 38 -46.21 -14.47 -1.21
CA ASN A 38 -45.71 -13.10 -1.37
C ASN A 38 -45.53 -12.35 -0.04
N ARG A 39 -44.51 -11.47 0.02
CA ARG A 39 -44.67 -10.09 0.50
C ARG A 39 -43.64 -9.17 -0.18
N CYS A 40 -44.10 -8.00 -0.62
CA CYS A 40 -43.31 -7.04 -1.39
C CYS A 40 -42.43 -6.15 -0.50
N SER A 41 -41.48 -5.46 -1.12
CA SER A 41 -40.96 -4.16 -0.70
C SER A 41 -40.59 -3.36 -1.95
N ASP A 42 -40.77 -2.04 -1.90
CA ASP A 42 -40.89 -1.20 -3.10
C ASP A 42 -39.56 -0.87 -3.82
N PRO A 43 -39.60 -0.57 -5.14
CA PRO A 43 -38.41 -0.23 -5.92
C PRO A 43 -37.93 1.20 -5.63
N SER A 44 -36.63 1.35 -5.33
CA SER A 44 -35.97 2.65 -5.22
C SER A 44 -34.80 2.76 -6.20
N ILE A 45 -34.73 3.91 -6.89
CA ILE A 45 -33.96 4.13 -8.11
C ILE A 45 -32.46 3.97 -7.89
N LYS A 46 -31.83 3.09 -8.69
CA LYS A 46 -30.41 3.19 -9.07
C LYS A 46 -30.30 3.05 -10.60
N GLN A 47 -29.41 3.84 -11.20
CA GLN A 47 -29.15 3.80 -12.64
C GLN A 47 -28.02 2.80 -12.90
N ASP A 48 -28.36 1.58 -13.34
CA ASP A 48 -27.37 0.65 -13.84
C ASP A 48 -26.84 1.13 -15.20
N VAL A 49 -25.57 1.52 -15.23
CA VAL A 49 -24.83 1.73 -16.48
C VAL A 49 -24.54 0.36 -17.07
N ALA A 50 -25.39 -0.07 -18.00
CA ALA A 50 -25.31 -1.39 -18.62
C ALA A 50 -23.93 -1.63 -19.25
N SER A 51 -23.16 -2.53 -18.64
CA SER A 51 -21.88 -2.99 -19.20
C SER A 51 -22.13 -3.95 -20.36
N PRO A 52 -21.28 -3.98 -21.40
CA PRO A 52 -21.46 -4.89 -22.53
C PRO A 52 -21.41 -6.36 -22.08
N ILE A 53 -22.37 -7.16 -22.52
CA ILE A 53 -22.41 -8.61 -22.23
C ILE A 53 -21.25 -9.29 -22.97
N PRO A 54 -20.42 -10.13 -22.30
CA PRO A 54 -19.34 -10.87 -22.96
C PRO A 54 -19.83 -11.94 -23.94
N LEU A 55 -18.96 -12.30 -24.88
CA LEU A 55 -19.12 -13.49 -25.73
C LEU A 55 -19.16 -14.79 -24.89
N PRO A 56 -19.75 -15.89 -25.39
CA PRO A 56 -19.71 -17.19 -24.72
C PRO A 56 -18.26 -17.62 -24.43
N ALA A 57 -17.92 -17.75 -23.15
CA ALA A 57 -16.54 -17.95 -22.73
C ALA A 57 -15.95 -19.29 -23.21
N GLY A 58 -14.80 -19.23 -23.89
CA GLY A 58 -13.96 -20.40 -24.21
C GLY A 58 -13.88 -20.83 -25.68
N LEU A 59 -14.48 -20.08 -26.63
CA LEU A 59 -14.38 -20.33 -28.08
C LEU A 59 -13.65 -19.20 -28.84
N PRO A 60 -12.88 -19.48 -29.90
CA PRO A 60 -12.17 -18.43 -30.67
C PRO A 60 -13.10 -17.55 -31.52
N ALA A 61 -12.61 -16.36 -31.89
CA ALA A 61 -13.29 -15.48 -32.84
C ALA A 61 -12.98 -15.91 -34.29
N TYR A 62 -13.89 -16.68 -34.90
CA TYR A 62 -13.72 -17.26 -36.24
C TYR A 62 -13.88 -16.24 -37.40
N HIS A 63 -12.87 -15.39 -37.57
CA HIS A 63 -12.82 -14.30 -38.56
C HIS A 63 -12.87 -14.69 -40.04
N ALA A 64 -12.38 -15.88 -40.44
CA ALA A 64 -12.43 -16.30 -41.85
C ALA A 64 -13.88 -16.65 -42.27
N SER A 65 -14.69 -17.11 -41.31
CA SER A 65 -16.13 -17.36 -41.49
C SER A 65 -16.91 -16.08 -41.83
N GLU A 66 -16.39 -14.90 -41.48
CA GLU A 66 -16.97 -13.59 -41.84
C GLU A 66 -16.78 -13.24 -43.33
N LEU A 67 -15.85 -13.90 -44.04
CA LEU A 67 -15.47 -13.61 -45.44
C LEU A 67 -16.41 -14.22 -46.50
N GLY A 68 -17.52 -14.84 -46.07
CA GLY A 68 -18.59 -15.34 -46.93
C GLY A 68 -18.37 -16.77 -47.48
N PRO A 69 -19.45 -17.47 -47.86
CA PRO A 69 -19.43 -18.91 -48.14
C PRO A 69 -18.56 -19.30 -49.34
N TRP A 70 -18.37 -18.40 -50.32
CA TRP A 70 -17.48 -18.64 -51.45
C TRP A 70 -16.01 -18.90 -51.04
N CYS A 71 -15.53 -18.28 -49.96
CA CYS A 71 -14.19 -18.53 -49.43
C CYS A 71 -14.06 -19.97 -48.89
N ALA A 72 -15.10 -20.49 -48.22
CA ALA A 72 -15.14 -21.86 -47.74
C ALA A 72 -15.17 -22.88 -48.91
N VAL A 73 -15.97 -22.63 -49.96
CA VAL A 73 -16.04 -23.50 -51.15
C VAL A 73 -14.69 -23.61 -51.87
N ILE A 74 -13.99 -22.49 -52.07
CA ILE A 74 -12.66 -22.46 -52.71
C ILE A 74 -11.62 -23.20 -51.85
N SER A 75 -11.69 -23.02 -50.53
CA SER A 75 -10.78 -23.67 -49.56
C SER A 75 -11.00 -25.19 -49.47
N TYR A 76 -12.24 -25.63 -49.60
CA TYR A 76 -12.62 -27.04 -49.69
C TYR A 76 -12.08 -27.69 -50.97
N ASP A 77 -12.27 -27.09 -52.15
CA ASP A 77 -11.73 -27.59 -53.42
C ASP A 77 -10.19 -27.68 -53.38
N ALA A 78 -9.53 -26.68 -52.79
CA ALA A 78 -8.09 -26.70 -52.54
C ALA A 78 -7.68 -27.87 -51.62
N CYS A 79 -8.41 -28.15 -50.54
CA CYS A 79 -8.17 -29.32 -49.69
C CYS A 79 -8.38 -30.66 -50.41
N VAL A 80 -9.45 -30.81 -51.19
CA VAL A 80 -9.73 -32.05 -51.93
C VAL A 80 -8.62 -32.31 -52.96
N ARG A 81 -8.18 -31.29 -53.71
CA ARG A 81 -7.04 -31.41 -54.65
C ARG A 81 -5.74 -31.78 -53.95
N LEU A 82 -5.46 -31.19 -52.78
CA LEU A 82 -4.29 -31.49 -51.96
C LEU A 82 -4.30 -32.95 -51.47
N CYS A 83 -5.43 -33.40 -50.93
CA CYS A 83 -5.61 -34.76 -50.45
C CYS A 83 -5.51 -35.78 -51.60
N LEU A 84 -6.17 -35.54 -52.74
CA LEU A 84 -6.04 -36.40 -53.92
C LEU A 84 -4.58 -36.52 -54.38
N LYS A 85 -3.83 -35.41 -54.44
CA LYS A 85 -2.40 -35.44 -54.81
C LYS A 85 -1.58 -36.32 -53.85
N TYR A 86 -1.74 -36.12 -52.54
CA TYR A 86 -0.98 -36.92 -51.55
C TYR A 86 -1.45 -38.37 -51.45
N TYR A 87 -2.72 -38.66 -51.75
CA TYR A 87 -3.25 -40.02 -51.87
C TYR A 87 -2.56 -40.79 -53.01
N PHE A 88 -2.46 -40.20 -54.21
CA PHE A 88 -1.76 -40.83 -55.34
C PHE A 88 -0.23 -40.89 -55.19
N LEU A 89 0.39 -40.01 -54.40
CA LEU A 89 1.81 -40.09 -54.03
C LEU A 89 2.10 -41.19 -52.99
N GLY A 90 1.10 -41.63 -52.22
CA GLY A 90 1.20 -42.74 -51.27
C GLY A 90 2.04 -42.46 -50.01
N GLY A 91 2.64 -43.51 -49.48
CA GLY A 91 3.51 -43.44 -48.29
C GLY A 91 2.76 -43.14 -46.98
N ARG A 92 3.37 -42.33 -46.10
CA ARG A 92 2.78 -41.92 -44.82
C ARG A 92 1.73 -40.83 -45.01
N ASP A 93 2.03 -39.83 -45.84
CA ASP A 93 1.14 -38.71 -46.15
C ASP A 93 -0.16 -39.17 -46.81
N GLY A 94 -0.11 -40.15 -47.72
CA GLY A 94 -1.30 -40.72 -48.35
C GLY A 94 -2.28 -41.40 -47.38
N ARG A 95 -1.84 -41.81 -46.18
CA ARG A 95 -2.76 -42.35 -45.14
C ARG A 95 -3.52 -41.25 -44.41
N GLU A 96 -2.87 -40.14 -44.10
CA GLU A 96 -3.53 -38.97 -43.51
C GLU A 96 -4.48 -38.31 -44.54
N ALA A 97 -4.07 -38.24 -45.81
CA ALA A 97 -4.90 -37.76 -46.92
C ALA A 97 -6.19 -38.57 -47.11
N ARG A 98 -6.11 -39.91 -46.95
CA ARG A 98 -7.25 -40.82 -47.12
C ARG A 98 -8.41 -40.50 -46.17
N VAL A 99 -8.14 -40.10 -44.92
CA VAL A 99 -9.15 -39.75 -43.92
C VAL A 99 -10.08 -38.63 -44.39
N PHE A 100 -9.60 -37.75 -45.28
CA PHE A 100 -10.37 -36.64 -45.86
C PHE A 100 -11.08 -36.99 -47.17
N LEU A 101 -10.81 -38.15 -47.76
CA LEU A 101 -11.38 -38.62 -49.03
C LEU A 101 -12.42 -39.73 -48.85
N GLU A 102 -12.45 -40.38 -47.68
CA GLU A 102 -13.48 -41.36 -47.34
C GLU A 102 -14.87 -40.72 -47.25
N ASN A 103 -15.90 -41.51 -47.57
CA ASN A 103 -17.32 -41.09 -47.57
C ASN A 103 -17.54 -39.76 -48.32
N GLU A 104 -17.11 -39.70 -49.59
CA GLU A 104 -17.28 -38.55 -50.50
C GLU A 104 -16.75 -37.20 -49.94
N CYS A 105 -15.68 -37.27 -49.13
CA CYS A 105 -15.10 -36.13 -48.41
C CYS A 105 -16.04 -35.49 -47.37
N SER A 106 -17.06 -36.20 -46.89
CA SER A 106 -18.04 -35.70 -45.88
C SER A 106 -17.39 -35.01 -44.68
N LEU A 107 -16.29 -35.54 -44.14
CA LEU A 107 -15.54 -34.91 -43.04
C LEU A 107 -15.09 -33.47 -43.35
N LEU A 108 -14.73 -33.19 -44.61
CA LEU A 108 -14.45 -31.83 -45.08
C LEU A 108 -15.75 -31.05 -45.34
N GLN A 109 -16.77 -31.66 -45.96
CA GLN A 109 -18.04 -30.99 -46.27
C GLN A 109 -18.71 -30.43 -45.00
N THR A 110 -18.78 -31.24 -43.93
CA THR A 110 -19.35 -30.84 -42.64
C THR A 110 -18.48 -29.79 -41.95
N ALA A 111 -17.15 -29.93 -41.96
CA ALA A 111 -16.24 -28.99 -41.30
C ALA A 111 -16.17 -27.60 -41.95
N PHE A 112 -16.43 -27.51 -43.27
CA PHE A 112 -16.62 -26.25 -44.00
C PHE A 112 -18.10 -25.79 -44.06
N CYS A 113 -19.01 -26.47 -43.36
CA CYS A 113 -20.46 -26.22 -43.34
C CYS A 113 -21.12 -26.16 -44.73
N LEU A 114 -20.61 -26.91 -45.72
CA LEU A 114 -21.06 -26.80 -47.11
C LEU A 114 -22.49 -27.33 -47.31
N GLU A 115 -22.89 -28.33 -46.52
CA GLU A 115 -24.24 -28.90 -46.47
C GLU A 115 -25.33 -27.84 -46.24
N GLN A 116 -25.01 -26.77 -45.50
CA GLN A 116 -25.92 -25.66 -45.21
C GLN A 116 -25.86 -24.54 -46.26
N ASN A 117 -24.75 -24.39 -46.97
CA ASN A 117 -24.48 -23.24 -47.84
C ASN A 117 -24.72 -23.52 -49.34
N LEU A 118 -24.65 -24.77 -49.79
CA LEU A 118 -24.80 -25.15 -51.21
C LEU A 118 -26.24 -25.58 -51.60
N LEU A 119 -27.16 -25.67 -50.63
CA LEU A 119 -28.52 -26.21 -50.83
C LEU A 119 -29.65 -25.22 -50.46
N GLN A 120 -29.33 -23.94 -50.22
CA GLN A 120 -30.31 -22.89 -49.92
C GLN A 120 -30.24 -21.78 -50.99
N PRO A 121 -31.39 -21.25 -51.47
CA PRO A 121 -31.39 -20.08 -52.35
C PRO A 121 -30.95 -18.82 -51.58
N GLU A 122 -30.31 -17.88 -52.28
CA GLU A 122 -29.73 -16.66 -51.71
C GLU A 122 -30.75 -15.81 -50.90
N GLU A 123 -32.02 -15.84 -51.30
CA GLU A 123 -33.14 -15.16 -50.67
C GLU A 123 -33.52 -15.74 -49.29
N GLU A 124 -33.32 -17.04 -49.05
CA GLU A 124 -33.52 -17.65 -47.71
C GLU A 124 -32.37 -17.32 -46.75
N LEU A 125 -31.14 -17.23 -47.25
CA LEU A 125 -29.97 -16.87 -46.43
C LEU A 125 -30.05 -15.41 -45.96
N LEU A 126 -30.48 -14.50 -46.82
CA LEU A 126 -30.69 -13.09 -46.47
C LEU A 126 -31.85 -12.90 -45.48
N SER A 127 -32.93 -13.69 -45.59
CA SER A 127 -34.09 -13.58 -44.69
C SER A 127 -33.86 -14.24 -43.32
N LYS A 128 -33.15 -15.37 -43.23
CA LYS A 128 -32.71 -15.95 -41.94
C LYS A 128 -31.81 -14.99 -41.15
N ARG A 129 -30.90 -14.30 -41.84
CA ARG A 129 -30.01 -13.30 -41.22
C ARG A 129 -30.77 -12.10 -40.63
N ALA A 130 -32.00 -11.83 -41.10
CA ALA A 130 -32.88 -10.84 -40.50
C ALA A 130 -33.63 -11.39 -39.28
N SER A 131 -34.12 -12.64 -39.30
CA SER A 131 -34.88 -13.22 -38.18
C SER A 131 -34.02 -13.63 -36.98
N GLU A 132 -32.75 -14.00 -37.19
CA GLU A 132 -31.81 -14.30 -36.09
C GLU A 132 -31.21 -13.04 -35.43
N SER A 133 -31.46 -11.84 -35.99
CA SER A 133 -30.95 -10.56 -35.46
C SER A 133 -31.55 -10.09 -34.11
N VAL A 134 -32.41 -10.92 -33.49
CA VAL A 134 -33.06 -10.65 -32.18
C VAL A 134 -32.32 -11.33 -31.02
N VAL A 135 -31.02 -11.55 -31.17
CA VAL A 135 -30.05 -11.66 -30.07
C VAL A 135 -28.97 -10.59 -30.31
N HIS A 136 -28.57 -9.86 -29.27
CA HIS A 136 -27.73 -8.66 -29.42
C HIS A 136 -26.28 -8.95 -29.86
N GLU A 137 -26.05 -9.07 -31.17
CA GLU A 137 -24.77 -8.69 -31.76
C GLU A 137 -24.63 -7.17 -31.72
N VAL A 138 -23.87 -6.66 -30.75
CA VAL A 138 -23.40 -5.27 -30.82
C VAL A 138 -22.42 -5.17 -31.98
N ILE A 139 -22.84 -4.49 -33.06
CA ILE A 139 -22.00 -4.19 -34.22
C ILE A 139 -20.75 -3.44 -33.73
N LYS A 140 -19.64 -4.17 -33.55
CA LYS A 140 -18.34 -3.57 -33.28
C LYS A 140 -18.00 -2.68 -34.48
N LYS A 141 -17.67 -1.40 -34.22
CA LYS A 141 -17.13 -0.53 -35.27
C LYS A 141 -15.97 -1.27 -35.97
N PRO A 142 -15.96 -1.39 -37.30
CA PRO A 142 -14.90 -2.11 -37.99
C PRO A 142 -13.54 -1.52 -37.60
N GLN A 143 -12.63 -2.39 -37.16
CA GLN A 143 -11.36 -1.99 -36.58
C GLN A 143 -10.55 -1.23 -37.64
N LYS A 144 -10.31 0.08 -37.42
CA LYS A 144 -9.75 1.01 -38.42
C LYS A 144 -8.61 0.38 -39.21
N THR A 145 -8.89 0.00 -40.46
CA THR A 145 -7.85 -0.29 -41.44
C THR A 145 -7.23 1.03 -41.88
N PHE A 146 -5.97 1.26 -41.52
CA PHE A 146 -5.20 2.38 -42.05
C PHE A 146 -5.28 2.39 -43.58
N GLY A 147 -5.55 3.57 -44.13
CA GLY A 147 -6.13 3.70 -45.45
C GLY A 147 -5.18 3.39 -46.60
N LYS A 148 -5.75 2.98 -47.72
CA LYS A 148 -5.02 2.76 -48.98
C LYS A 148 -4.59 4.11 -49.55
N LEU A 149 -3.28 4.32 -49.71
CA LEU A 149 -2.69 5.57 -50.18
C LEU A 149 -2.31 5.44 -51.68
N LYS A 150 -3.16 5.96 -52.56
CA LYS A 150 -2.98 5.92 -54.01
C LYS A 150 -2.36 7.24 -54.49
N VAL A 151 -1.10 7.21 -54.94
CA VAL A 151 -0.27 8.40 -55.22
C VAL A 151 0.11 8.48 -56.69
N GLN A 152 0.00 9.68 -57.27
CA GLN A 152 0.40 9.98 -58.64
C GLN A 152 1.12 11.33 -58.72
N VAL A 153 2.33 11.34 -59.29
CA VAL A 153 3.08 12.58 -59.57
C VAL A 153 2.57 13.21 -60.87
N LYS A 154 2.05 14.43 -60.79
CA LYS A 154 1.55 15.15 -61.97
C LYS A 154 2.57 16.11 -62.59
N LYS A 155 3.25 16.93 -61.78
CA LYS A 155 4.19 17.97 -62.25
C LYS A 155 5.28 18.23 -61.22
N VAL A 156 6.46 18.68 -61.67
CA VAL A 156 7.56 19.17 -60.83
C VAL A 156 7.95 20.56 -61.33
N LYS A 157 8.31 21.47 -60.43
CA LYS A 157 8.88 22.79 -60.72
C LYS A 157 10.04 23.10 -59.78
N MET A 158 11.19 23.45 -60.32
CA MET A 158 12.37 23.93 -59.57
C MET A 158 12.55 25.46 -59.66
N SER A 159 11.49 26.20 -60.00
CA SER A 159 11.47 27.67 -60.08
C SER A 159 10.83 28.30 -58.84
N LEU A 160 11.53 29.27 -58.25
CA LEU A 160 11.06 30.05 -57.09
C LEU A 160 10.23 31.27 -57.57
N ASP A 161 9.11 30.99 -58.24
CA ASP A 161 8.21 32.00 -58.81
C ASP A 161 7.53 32.86 -57.73
N GLY A 162 7.40 34.17 -58.00
CA GLY A 162 6.83 35.14 -57.08
C GLY A 162 5.33 34.93 -56.77
N PRO A 163 4.85 35.36 -55.58
CA PRO A 163 3.51 35.01 -55.09
C PRO A 163 2.38 35.73 -55.84
N ASN A 164 1.57 34.96 -56.57
CA ASN A 164 0.28 35.39 -57.08
C ASN A 164 -0.85 35.06 -56.09
N GLY A 165 -1.73 36.03 -55.82
CA GLY A 165 -3.13 35.77 -55.43
C GLY A 165 -3.40 35.17 -54.04
N CYS A 166 -3.46 36.04 -53.04
CA CYS A 166 -3.84 35.77 -51.65
C CYS A 166 -4.97 34.75 -51.41
N THR A 167 -4.79 33.91 -50.38
CA THR A 167 -5.88 33.52 -49.47
C THR A 167 -5.38 33.79 -48.04
N PHE A 168 -6.13 34.55 -47.24
CA PHE A 168 -5.64 35.07 -45.96
C PHE A 168 -6.18 34.30 -44.76
N SER A 169 -5.29 33.82 -43.89
CA SER A 169 -5.52 33.80 -42.44
C SER A 169 -4.20 33.86 -41.65
N SER A 170 -4.21 34.64 -40.56
CA SER A 170 -3.25 34.62 -39.44
C SER A 170 -1.72 34.58 -39.71
N ILE A 171 -1.12 35.74 -39.98
CA ILE A 171 0.23 36.10 -39.47
C ILE A 171 0.14 37.42 -38.68
N LYS A 172 0.81 37.50 -37.52
CA LYS A 172 0.75 38.66 -36.61
C LYS A 172 1.90 39.65 -36.85
N LYS A 173 1.55 40.89 -37.25
CA LYS A 173 2.37 42.13 -37.28
C LYS A 173 3.64 42.15 -38.18
N PRO A 174 3.81 43.19 -39.05
CA PRO A 174 5.05 43.44 -39.80
C PRO A 174 5.88 44.62 -39.27
N PRO A 175 7.19 44.70 -39.58
CA PRO A 175 7.95 45.96 -39.60
C PRO A 175 7.81 46.68 -40.96
N VAL A 176 7.94 48.01 -40.96
CA VAL A 176 7.73 48.88 -42.13
C VAL A 176 8.99 49.01 -42.98
N LEU A 177 8.89 48.90 -44.31
CA LEU A 177 9.68 49.66 -45.29
C LEU A 177 9.17 49.48 -46.75
N LYS A 178 9.60 50.37 -47.67
CA LYS A 178 9.39 50.33 -49.15
C LYS A 178 8.01 50.73 -49.73
N LEU A 179 7.25 51.60 -49.06
CA LEU A 179 6.02 52.21 -49.63
C LEU A 179 6.23 53.00 -50.94
N GLN A 180 7.45 53.50 -51.20
CA GLN A 180 7.76 54.40 -52.33
C GLN A 180 7.73 53.77 -53.74
N ARG A 181 7.68 52.44 -53.89
CA ARG A 181 7.66 51.80 -55.23
C ARG A 181 6.27 51.76 -55.89
N VAL A 182 5.20 51.93 -55.14
CA VAL A 182 3.81 51.83 -55.65
C VAL A 182 3.40 53.07 -56.44
N ASN A 183 3.68 54.28 -55.91
CA ASN A 183 3.27 55.54 -56.55
C ASN A 183 3.87 55.77 -57.96
N ARG A 184 4.96 55.10 -58.33
CA ARG A 184 5.60 55.27 -59.65
C ARG A 184 5.03 54.38 -60.77
N ARG A 185 4.09 53.47 -60.45
CA ARG A 185 3.33 52.67 -61.44
C ARG A 185 1.88 53.13 -61.61
N LEU A 186 1.34 53.87 -60.63
CA LEU A 186 -0.03 54.37 -60.61
C LEU A 186 -0.27 55.61 -61.51
N SER A 187 0.79 56.22 -62.02
CA SER A 187 0.73 57.29 -63.03
C SER A 187 0.63 56.75 -64.45
N THR A 188 1.47 55.77 -64.82
CA THR A 188 1.52 55.17 -66.15
C THR A 188 0.28 54.36 -66.53
N MET A 189 -0.46 53.84 -65.55
CA MET A 189 -1.72 53.12 -65.78
C MET A 189 -2.93 54.06 -66.01
N LYS A 190 -2.80 55.36 -65.70
CA LYS A 190 -3.91 56.34 -65.87
C LYS A 190 -3.98 56.94 -67.28
N SER A 191 -2.88 56.96 -68.04
CA SER A 191 -2.86 57.54 -69.39
C SER A 191 -3.46 56.61 -70.45
N THR A 192 -3.22 55.31 -70.37
CA THR A 192 -3.76 54.33 -71.34
C THR A 192 -5.27 54.17 -71.22
N VAL A 193 -5.80 53.99 -70.00
CA VAL A 193 -7.25 53.83 -69.77
C VAL A 193 -8.06 55.04 -70.22
N TYR A 194 -7.49 56.25 -70.17
CA TYR A 194 -8.21 57.47 -70.58
C TYR A 194 -8.36 57.60 -72.11
N SER A 195 -7.42 57.06 -72.89
CA SER A 195 -7.45 57.14 -74.36
C SER A 195 -8.46 56.18 -75.01
N GLU A 196 -8.63 54.97 -74.47
CA GLU A 196 -9.64 54.01 -74.94
C GLU A 196 -11.08 54.43 -74.55
N TRP A 197 -11.23 55.12 -73.42
CA TRP A 197 -12.53 55.64 -72.95
C TRP A 197 -13.12 56.75 -73.84
N GLU A 198 -12.28 57.49 -74.58
CA GLU A 198 -12.75 58.47 -75.58
C GLU A 198 -13.24 57.80 -76.87
N ALA A 199 -12.67 56.67 -77.27
CA ALA A 199 -13.12 55.92 -78.45
C ALA A 199 -14.55 55.38 -78.25
N LEU A 200 -14.82 54.81 -77.07
CA LEU A 200 -16.14 54.28 -76.69
C LEU A 200 -17.25 55.34 -76.57
N LYS A 201 -16.93 56.63 -76.49
CA LYS A 201 -17.94 57.70 -76.50
C LYS A 201 -18.59 57.94 -77.88
N ARG A 202 -17.98 57.50 -78.98
CA ARG A 202 -18.46 57.82 -80.34
C ARG A 202 -19.51 56.86 -80.90
N VAL A 203 -19.84 55.77 -80.19
CA VAL A 203 -20.85 54.80 -80.62
C VAL A 203 -21.99 54.72 -79.58
N ARG A 204 -22.98 55.62 -79.72
CA ARG A 204 -24.27 55.53 -79.02
C ARG A 204 -25.43 55.90 -79.95
N GLY A 205 -26.11 54.89 -80.49
CA GLY A 205 -27.48 55.02 -80.98
C GLY A 205 -28.44 54.66 -79.85
N ALA A 206 -29.24 55.62 -79.37
CA ALA A 206 -30.25 55.35 -78.34
C ALA A 206 -31.58 54.91 -78.99
N PRO A 207 -32.20 53.80 -78.55
CA PRO A 207 -33.53 53.42 -79.03
C PRO A 207 -34.61 54.38 -78.50
N LYS A 208 -35.55 54.77 -79.37
CA LYS A 208 -36.77 55.49 -78.99
C LYS A 208 -37.86 54.49 -78.62
N PHE A 209 -38.63 54.77 -77.58
CA PHE A 209 -39.78 53.95 -77.17
C PHE A 209 -41.10 54.66 -77.49
N SER A 210 -42.10 53.91 -77.96
CA SER A 210 -43.49 54.36 -78.15
C SER A 210 -44.28 54.29 -76.84
N SER A 211 -45.20 55.23 -76.62
CA SER A 211 -45.77 55.52 -75.29
C SER A 211 -46.87 54.58 -74.77
N ASN A 212 -47.49 53.76 -75.61
CA ASN A 212 -48.68 52.99 -75.23
C ASN A 212 -48.39 51.49 -75.15
N GLY A 213 -48.19 50.97 -73.93
CA GLY A 213 -48.00 49.54 -73.65
C GLY A 213 -47.93 49.27 -72.15
N SER A 214 -48.31 48.06 -71.72
CA SER A 214 -48.31 47.67 -70.29
C SER A 214 -46.89 47.67 -69.70
N LEU A 215 -46.75 48.13 -68.45
CA LEU A 215 -45.49 48.17 -67.69
C LEU A 215 -44.74 46.82 -67.69
N SER A 216 -45.48 45.70 -67.70
CA SER A 216 -44.95 44.34 -67.79
C SER A 216 -44.15 44.07 -69.07
N HIS A 217 -44.52 44.69 -70.20
CA HIS A 217 -43.85 44.49 -71.48
C HIS A 217 -42.60 45.40 -71.61
N GLN A 218 -42.58 46.55 -70.93
CA GLN A 218 -41.39 47.40 -70.85
C GLN A 218 -40.31 46.79 -69.95
N SER A 219 -40.67 46.18 -68.80
CA SER A 219 -39.69 45.52 -67.93
C SER A 219 -39.03 44.31 -68.62
N MET A 220 -39.81 43.50 -69.36
CA MET A 220 -39.27 42.40 -70.16
C MET A 220 -38.33 42.88 -71.28
N ALA A 221 -38.65 44.00 -71.96
CA ALA A 221 -37.76 44.58 -72.96
C ALA A 221 -36.42 45.06 -72.36
N TYR A 222 -36.45 45.67 -71.17
CA TYR A 222 -35.23 46.03 -70.43
C TYR A 222 -34.40 44.82 -70.02
N LEU A 223 -35.03 43.72 -69.57
CA LEU A 223 -34.33 42.46 -69.26
C LEU A 223 -33.71 41.80 -70.50
N GLN A 224 -34.39 41.84 -71.65
CA GLN A 224 -33.85 41.31 -72.91
C GLN A 224 -32.68 42.16 -73.44
N TYR A 225 -32.75 43.50 -73.36
CA TYR A 225 -31.61 44.36 -73.70
C TYR A 225 -30.44 44.20 -72.73
N GLY A 226 -30.70 44.06 -71.42
CA GLY A 226 -29.67 43.83 -70.41
C GLY A 226 -28.95 42.48 -70.57
N THR A 227 -29.68 41.42 -70.95
CA THR A 227 -29.10 40.10 -71.21
C THR A 227 -28.34 40.02 -72.53
N LEU A 228 -28.75 40.76 -73.57
CA LEU A 228 -27.93 40.95 -74.78
C LEU A 228 -26.66 41.75 -74.48
N TYR A 229 -26.76 42.87 -73.76
CA TYR A 229 -25.60 43.69 -73.39
C TYR A 229 -24.57 42.90 -72.56
N LEU A 230 -25.02 42.09 -71.60
CA LEU A 230 -24.15 41.19 -70.84
C LEU A 230 -23.57 40.05 -71.69
N ARG A 231 -24.31 39.52 -72.67
CA ARG A 231 -23.82 38.49 -73.60
C ARG A 231 -22.73 39.02 -74.53
N ASP A 232 -22.89 40.23 -75.06
CA ASP A 232 -21.91 40.85 -75.94
C ASP A 232 -20.66 41.34 -75.17
N MET A 233 -20.84 41.88 -73.96
CA MET A 233 -19.71 42.19 -73.07
C MET A 233 -18.95 40.93 -72.64
N ALA A 234 -19.65 39.81 -72.38
CA ALA A 234 -19.00 38.52 -72.13
C ALA A 234 -18.29 37.96 -73.38
N GLY A 235 -18.84 38.21 -74.58
CA GLY A 235 -18.20 37.88 -75.86
C GLY A 235 -16.91 38.66 -76.09
N LEU A 236 -16.94 39.99 -75.91
CA LEU A 236 -15.76 40.85 -76.04
C LEU A 236 -14.70 40.58 -74.96
N LEU A 237 -15.10 40.28 -73.73
CA LEU A 237 -14.17 39.78 -72.70
C LEU A 237 -13.55 38.44 -73.10
N LYS A 238 -14.31 37.52 -73.73
CA LYS A 238 -13.75 36.29 -74.30
C LYS A 238 -12.70 36.58 -75.36
N VAL A 239 -12.95 37.53 -76.27
CA VAL A 239 -12.00 37.94 -77.31
C VAL A 239 -10.73 38.56 -76.69
N GLY A 240 -10.87 39.46 -75.71
CA GLY A 240 -9.74 40.06 -74.99
C GLY A 240 -8.93 39.08 -74.14
N ILE A 241 -9.56 38.01 -73.63
CA ILE A 241 -8.85 36.91 -72.95
C ILE A 241 -8.12 36.01 -73.96
N THR A 242 -8.67 35.80 -75.15
CA THR A 242 -7.97 35.04 -76.21
C THR A 242 -6.83 35.80 -76.88
N SER A 243 -6.82 37.14 -76.90
CA SER A 243 -5.69 37.90 -77.43
C SER A 243 -4.47 37.90 -76.50
N LEU A 244 -4.66 37.70 -75.18
CA LEU A 244 -3.55 37.59 -74.23
C LEU A 244 -2.89 36.21 -74.18
N HIS A 245 -3.51 35.18 -74.77
CA HIS A 245 -2.98 33.80 -74.78
C HIS A 245 -2.13 33.47 -76.02
N ASN A 246 -2.13 34.36 -77.04
CA ASN A 246 -1.36 34.21 -78.28
C ASN A 246 -0.22 35.25 -78.38
N ALA A 247 0.55 35.39 -77.30
CA ALA A 247 1.91 35.94 -77.35
C ALA A 247 2.90 34.78 -77.21
N SER A 248 3.93 34.74 -78.06
CA SER A 248 4.83 33.59 -78.18
C SER A 248 5.54 33.23 -76.89
N THR A 249 5.56 31.93 -76.57
CA THR A 249 6.50 31.35 -75.60
C THR A 249 7.92 31.81 -75.97
N PRO A 250 8.77 32.24 -75.00
CA PRO A 250 10.21 32.15 -75.22
C PRO A 250 10.58 30.67 -75.48
N PRO A 251 11.72 30.38 -76.13
CA PRO A 251 12.09 28.99 -76.41
C PRO A 251 12.03 28.15 -75.13
N GLU A 252 11.32 27.02 -75.16
CA GLU A 252 11.30 26.12 -74.01
C GLU A 252 12.75 25.70 -73.70
N PRO A 253 13.30 25.99 -72.51
CA PRO A 253 14.42 25.20 -72.04
C PRO A 253 13.91 23.75 -71.98
N ALA A 254 14.62 22.83 -72.64
CA ALA A 254 14.16 21.46 -72.84
C ALA A 254 13.66 20.86 -71.51
N GLN A 255 12.46 20.26 -71.53
CA GLN A 255 11.78 19.80 -70.33
C GLN A 255 12.70 18.89 -69.50
N GLU A 256 13.24 19.42 -68.40
CA GLU A 256 14.11 18.66 -67.51
C GLU A 256 13.30 17.47 -66.97
N THR A 257 13.64 16.28 -67.46
CA THR A 257 12.90 15.05 -67.19
C THR A 257 13.26 14.57 -65.79
N TYR A 258 12.71 15.24 -64.78
CA TYR A 258 12.89 14.85 -63.39
C TYR A 258 12.35 13.44 -63.16
N LEU A 259 13.04 12.66 -62.34
CA LEU A 259 12.57 11.36 -61.88
C LEU A 259 12.25 11.47 -60.39
N CYS A 260 11.06 11.00 -60.01
CA CYS A 260 10.63 10.96 -58.62
C CYS A 260 10.73 9.53 -58.10
N SER A 261 11.42 9.33 -56.98
CA SER A 261 11.54 8.06 -56.28
C SER A 261 10.74 8.14 -54.98
N LEU A 262 9.70 7.33 -54.86
CA LEU A 262 8.72 7.35 -53.78
C LEU A 262 8.91 6.13 -52.87
N ARG A 263 8.91 6.36 -51.56
CA ARG A 263 8.92 5.32 -50.52
C ARG A 263 8.11 5.74 -49.30
N LEU A 264 7.63 4.75 -48.54
CA LEU A 264 7.15 4.96 -47.18
C LEU A 264 8.33 4.94 -46.21
N LYS A 265 8.16 5.58 -45.06
CA LYS A 265 9.15 5.62 -43.96
C LYS A 265 9.36 4.24 -43.31
N SER A 266 8.37 3.35 -43.42
CA SER A 266 8.40 1.92 -43.05
C SER A 266 9.09 1.01 -44.07
N SER A 267 9.12 1.39 -45.35
CA SER A 267 9.60 0.54 -46.44
C SER A 267 11.12 0.61 -46.63
N SER A 268 11.71 -0.47 -47.15
CA SER A 268 13.16 -0.50 -47.37
C SER A 268 13.57 0.29 -48.61
N ASP A 269 14.85 0.69 -48.70
CA ASP A 269 15.38 1.36 -49.88
C ASP A 269 15.33 0.50 -51.16
N ALA A 270 15.09 -0.81 -51.03
CA ALA A 270 14.85 -1.72 -52.17
C ALA A 270 13.42 -1.64 -52.72
N ASP A 271 12.44 -1.18 -51.93
CA ASP A 271 11.03 -1.05 -52.31
C ASP A 271 10.71 0.30 -53.02
N MET A 272 11.76 1.09 -53.28
CA MET A 272 11.68 2.46 -53.78
C MET A 272 11.09 2.53 -55.20
N THR A 273 9.86 3.04 -55.29
CA THR A 273 9.09 3.11 -56.56
C THR A 273 9.46 4.34 -57.37
N ARG A 274 9.96 4.15 -58.59
CA ARG A 274 10.29 5.25 -59.52
C ARG A 274 9.07 5.61 -60.37
N MET A 275 8.77 6.90 -60.49
CA MET A 275 7.67 7.45 -61.30
C MET A 275 8.14 8.68 -62.08
N GLN A 276 7.67 8.85 -63.32
CA GLN A 276 7.91 10.08 -64.10
C GLN A 276 6.77 11.10 -63.92
N PRO A 277 7.05 12.39 -63.64
CA PRO A 277 6.01 13.41 -63.51
C PRO A 277 5.16 13.52 -64.78
N GLY A 278 3.85 13.28 -64.64
CA GLY A 278 2.90 13.41 -65.74
C GLY A 278 2.66 12.14 -66.57
N SER A 279 3.37 11.04 -66.30
CA SER A 279 3.18 9.73 -66.96
C SER A 279 1.77 9.14 -66.81
N CYS A 280 0.98 9.67 -65.87
CA CYS A 280 -0.29 9.13 -65.39
C CYS A 280 -0.20 7.72 -64.76
N GLU A 281 1.01 7.23 -64.50
CA GLU A 281 1.26 6.14 -63.55
C GLU A 281 0.64 6.49 -62.19
N THR A 282 0.26 5.48 -61.42
CA THR A 282 -0.26 5.67 -60.06
C THR A 282 0.19 4.50 -59.19
N HIS A 283 0.98 4.77 -58.16
CA HIS A 283 1.37 3.73 -57.21
C HIS A 283 0.38 3.62 -56.06
N VAL A 284 0.38 2.47 -55.37
CA VAL A 284 -0.46 2.21 -54.19
C VAL A 284 0.47 1.84 -53.05
N PHE A 285 0.54 2.73 -52.06
CA PHE A 285 1.22 2.49 -50.81
C PHE A 285 0.22 2.05 -49.73
N LEU A 286 0.70 1.24 -48.78
CA LEU A 286 -0.05 0.72 -47.65
C LEU A 286 0.67 1.16 -46.37
N PRO A 287 0.39 2.37 -45.85
CA PRO A 287 1.09 2.91 -44.67
C PRO A 287 0.74 2.11 -43.41
N ASP A 288 1.76 1.78 -42.62
CA ASP A 288 1.61 1.00 -41.39
C ASP A 288 0.94 1.80 -40.25
N GLY A 289 0.97 3.13 -40.31
CA GLY A 289 0.29 4.02 -39.37
C GLY A 289 0.32 5.50 -39.77
N MET A 290 -0.22 6.38 -38.93
CA MET A 290 -0.25 7.84 -39.19
C MET A 290 1.12 8.53 -39.05
N THR A 291 2.16 7.80 -38.64
CA THR A 291 3.56 8.25 -38.52
C THR A 291 4.44 7.75 -39.68
N ASP A 292 3.86 7.02 -40.63
CA ASP A 292 4.53 6.41 -41.77
C ASP A 292 4.51 7.35 -42.99
N ASP A 293 5.28 8.43 -42.87
CA ASP A 293 5.26 9.54 -43.84
C ASP A 293 5.70 9.10 -45.25
N LEU A 294 5.06 9.67 -46.27
CA LEU A 294 5.46 9.46 -47.67
C LEU A 294 6.66 10.35 -48.01
N ILE A 295 7.79 9.72 -48.35
CA ILE A 295 9.02 10.39 -48.78
C ILE A 295 9.12 10.31 -50.31
N ILE A 296 9.35 11.45 -50.96
CA ILE A 296 9.57 11.54 -52.41
C ILE A 296 10.88 12.27 -52.69
N GLU A 297 11.87 11.54 -53.16
CA GLU A 297 13.17 12.07 -53.59
C GLU A 297 13.10 12.45 -55.08
N VAL A 298 13.52 13.66 -55.42
CA VAL A 298 13.46 14.18 -56.80
C VAL A 298 14.87 14.33 -57.36
N THR A 299 15.12 13.73 -58.52
CA THR A 299 16.40 13.76 -59.25
C THR A 299 16.22 14.39 -60.62
N ASP A 300 17.27 15.01 -61.16
CA ASP A 300 17.29 15.54 -62.53
C ASP A 300 17.44 14.43 -63.59
N SER A 301 17.37 14.80 -64.86
CA SER A 301 17.54 13.88 -66.00
C SER A 301 18.95 13.29 -66.15
N LYS A 302 19.88 13.64 -65.25
CA LYS A 302 21.25 13.10 -65.13
C LYS A 302 21.43 12.27 -63.85
N GLY A 303 20.35 12.05 -63.08
CA GLY A 303 20.35 11.31 -61.83
C GLY A 303 20.86 12.09 -60.61
N LYS A 304 21.05 13.41 -60.73
CA LYS A 304 21.52 14.25 -59.61
C LYS A 304 20.34 14.60 -58.69
N TYR A 305 20.51 14.38 -57.39
CA TYR A 305 19.53 14.77 -56.37
C TYR A 305 19.26 16.29 -56.38
N CYS A 306 17.99 16.66 -56.52
CA CYS A 306 17.51 18.04 -56.48
C CYS A 306 17.05 18.45 -55.07
N GLY A 307 16.37 17.54 -54.38
CA GLY A 307 15.73 17.71 -53.08
C GLY A 307 14.69 16.61 -52.81
N HIS A 308 14.10 16.59 -51.63
CA HIS A 308 13.04 15.65 -51.25
C HIS A 308 11.74 16.36 -50.85
N VAL A 309 10.67 15.58 -50.69
CA VAL A 309 9.38 15.98 -50.15
C VAL A 309 8.98 14.98 -49.07
N ILE A 310 8.54 15.46 -47.90
CA ILE A 310 7.89 14.65 -46.88
C ILE A 310 6.43 15.07 -46.84
N ALA A 311 5.52 14.14 -47.17
CA ALA A 311 4.08 14.35 -47.06
C ALA A 311 3.56 13.54 -45.87
N GLN A 312 3.21 14.22 -44.78
CA GLN A 312 2.82 13.57 -43.53
C GLN A 312 1.46 12.88 -43.66
N MET A 313 1.34 11.69 -43.08
CA MET A 313 0.12 10.90 -43.20
C MET A 313 -1.08 11.52 -42.46
N ALA A 314 -0.84 12.34 -41.42
CA ALA A 314 -1.87 13.15 -40.77
C ALA A 314 -2.42 14.24 -41.71
N ASP A 315 -1.54 15.06 -42.33
CA ASP A 315 -1.90 16.12 -43.29
C ASP A 315 -2.66 15.62 -44.52
N ILE A 316 -2.52 14.33 -44.84
CA ILE A 316 -3.22 13.63 -45.93
C ILE A 316 -4.57 13.07 -45.48
N ALA A 317 -4.71 12.70 -44.19
CA ALA A 317 -5.93 12.08 -43.67
C ALA A 317 -7.02 13.11 -43.29
N ASP A 318 -6.64 14.30 -42.83
CA ASP A 318 -7.59 15.32 -42.35
C ASP A 318 -8.22 16.15 -43.48
N ASP A 319 -7.57 16.28 -44.65
CA ASP A 319 -8.01 17.14 -45.76
C ASP A 319 -8.60 16.33 -46.95
N LEU A 320 -9.78 15.75 -46.73
CA LEU A 320 -10.49 14.90 -47.71
C LEU A 320 -10.99 15.65 -48.97
N GLY A 321 -10.87 16.98 -49.01
CA GLY A 321 -11.42 17.82 -50.08
C GLY A 321 -10.55 17.88 -51.33
N ASP A 322 -9.28 18.29 -51.20
CA ASP A 322 -8.45 18.73 -52.32
C ASP A 322 -7.41 17.69 -52.76
N LYS A 323 -7.87 16.75 -53.60
CA LYS A 323 -7.12 15.56 -54.05
C LYS A 323 -5.82 15.87 -54.81
N LEU A 324 -5.61 17.11 -55.29
CA LEU A 324 -4.50 17.50 -56.19
C LEU A 324 -3.65 18.65 -55.61
N ARG A 325 -2.83 18.35 -54.61
CA ARG A 325 -2.10 19.34 -53.79
C ARG A 325 -0.68 19.61 -54.32
N TRP A 326 -0.21 20.86 -54.19
CA TRP A 326 1.19 21.23 -54.39
C TRP A 326 1.97 21.14 -53.08
N TRP A 327 3.06 20.37 -53.07
CA TRP A 327 3.94 20.19 -51.92
C TRP A 327 5.32 20.84 -52.19
N PRO A 328 5.93 21.50 -51.21
CA PRO A 328 7.28 22.06 -51.35
C PRO A 328 8.36 20.97 -51.42
N ILE A 329 9.39 21.20 -52.23
CA ILE A 329 10.60 20.37 -52.32
C ILE A 329 11.70 21.05 -51.52
N TYR A 330 12.27 20.35 -50.55
CA TYR A 330 13.31 20.83 -49.65
C TYR A 330 14.68 20.25 -49.99
N ARG A 331 15.75 20.96 -49.64
CA ARG A 331 17.13 20.47 -49.74
C ARG A 331 17.82 20.50 -48.38
N GLU A 332 18.40 19.37 -48.00
CA GLU A 332 19.24 19.25 -46.82
C GLU A 332 20.67 19.81 -47.05
N PRO A 333 21.37 20.26 -46.00
CA PRO A 333 20.93 20.31 -44.60
C PRO A 333 20.07 21.53 -44.25
N GLU A 334 20.06 22.57 -45.10
CA GLU A 334 19.56 23.91 -44.76
C GLU A 334 18.02 24.05 -44.81
N HIS A 335 17.31 23.02 -45.28
CA HIS A 335 15.84 22.98 -45.38
C HIS A 335 15.24 24.12 -46.24
N GLU A 336 16.01 24.64 -47.20
CA GLU A 336 15.50 25.64 -48.14
C GLU A 336 14.47 25.05 -49.11
N PRO A 337 13.35 25.76 -49.42
CA PRO A 337 12.35 25.31 -50.39
C PRO A 337 12.84 25.59 -51.82
N VAL A 338 13.48 24.59 -52.44
CA VAL A 338 14.09 24.69 -53.79
C VAL A 338 13.06 24.58 -54.91
N GLY A 339 11.90 23.96 -54.66
CA GLY A 339 10.88 23.75 -55.69
C GLY A 339 9.51 23.37 -55.14
N ARG A 340 8.62 22.91 -56.02
CA ARG A 340 7.33 22.30 -55.67
C ARG A 340 6.99 21.13 -56.59
N ILE A 341 6.37 20.10 -56.03
CA ILE A 341 5.80 18.94 -56.75
C ILE A 341 4.27 19.02 -56.67
N GLN A 342 3.57 18.55 -57.70
CA GLN A 342 2.12 18.40 -57.70
C GLN A 342 1.77 16.92 -57.59
N LEU A 343 1.12 16.54 -56.49
CA LEU A 343 0.73 15.17 -56.19
C LEU A 343 -0.79 15.05 -56.24
N ASN A 344 -1.28 14.06 -56.98
CA ASN A 344 -2.64 13.58 -56.85
C ASN A 344 -2.64 12.44 -55.83
N ILE A 345 -3.22 12.66 -54.65
CA ILE A 345 -3.22 11.70 -53.53
C ILE A 345 -4.66 11.35 -53.19
N HIS A 346 -4.98 10.05 -53.22
CA HIS A 346 -6.22 9.53 -52.69
C HIS A 346 -5.91 8.62 -51.50
N TYR A 347 -6.24 9.09 -50.30
CA TYR A 347 -6.26 8.26 -49.09
C TYR A 347 -7.68 7.73 -48.87
N SER A 348 -7.82 6.46 -48.49
CA SER A 348 -9.13 5.81 -48.30
C SER A 348 -9.10 4.81 -47.15
N THR A 349 -9.69 5.19 -46.01
CA THR A 349 -10.03 4.27 -44.92
C THR A 349 -11.35 3.58 -45.27
N GLY A 350 -11.26 2.32 -45.73
CA GLY A 350 -12.39 1.61 -46.31
C GLY A 350 -13.58 1.49 -45.37
N THR A 351 -14.73 2.04 -45.79
CA THR A 351 -16.04 1.81 -45.16
C THR A 351 -17.16 1.84 -46.20
N ASP A 352 -17.08 2.72 -47.21
CA ASP A 352 -17.96 2.74 -48.39
C ASP A 352 -17.21 2.31 -49.66
N GLU A 353 -17.65 1.19 -50.25
CA GLU A 353 -17.64 0.77 -51.67
C GLU A 353 -17.84 -0.76 -51.72
N ASN A 354 -18.78 -1.25 -52.55
CA ASN A 354 -19.28 -2.63 -52.46
C ASN A 354 -18.25 -3.72 -52.82
N ASN A 355 -18.27 -4.82 -52.04
CA ASN A 355 -17.86 -6.18 -52.41
C ASN A 355 -16.61 -6.31 -53.32
N ASN A 356 -15.47 -5.73 -52.92
CA ASN A 356 -14.16 -6.11 -53.46
C ASN A 356 -13.05 -5.88 -52.43
N VAL A 357 -12.86 -6.85 -51.52
CA VAL A 357 -11.79 -6.81 -50.51
C VAL A 357 -10.43 -7.02 -51.18
N LYS A 358 -9.87 -5.92 -51.74
CA LYS A 358 -8.51 -5.82 -52.27
C LYS A 358 -7.67 -4.82 -51.45
N CYS A 359 -7.69 -5.05 -50.14
CA CYS A 359 -6.47 -4.96 -49.34
C CYS A 359 -5.56 -6.13 -49.75
N GLY A 360 -4.23 -6.02 -49.58
CA GLY A 360 -3.25 -6.96 -50.13
C GLY A 360 -3.17 -8.31 -49.41
N ILE A 361 -4.26 -9.06 -49.34
CA ILE A 361 -4.30 -10.41 -48.80
C ILE A 361 -4.12 -11.40 -49.96
N VAL A 362 -3.11 -12.25 -49.87
CA VAL A 362 -2.85 -13.34 -50.82
C VAL A 362 -4.00 -14.36 -50.74
N ALA A 363 -4.55 -14.83 -51.87
CA ALA A 363 -5.76 -15.66 -51.85
C ALA A 363 -5.55 -16.99 -51.09
N GLU A 364 -4.33 -17.51 -51.19
CA GLU A 364 -3.81 -18.68 -50.51
C GLU A 364 -3.77 -18.52 -48.98
N THR A 365 -3.64 -17.29 -48.45
CA THR A 365 -3.74 -17.05 -46.99
C THR A 365 -5.19 -16.97 -46.52
N ILE A 366 -6.12 -16.39 -47.30
CA ILE A 366 -7.57 -16.49 -47.02
C ILE A 366 -8.02 -17.95 -47.00
N ALA A 367 -7.51 -18.74 -47.95
CA ALA A 367 -7.80 -20.17 -48.01
C ALA A 367 -7.22 -20.90 -46.80
N TYR A 368 -5.95 -20.67 -46.45
CA TYR A 368 -5.34 -21.25 -45.25
C TYR A 368 -6.09 -20.90 -43.96
N ASP A 369 -6.51 -19.64 -43.79
CA ASP A 369 -7.30 -19.21 -42.64
C ASP A 369 -8.59 -20.02 -42.54
N SER A 370 -9.31 -20.18 -43.66
CA SER A 370 -10.55 -20.98 -43.74
C SER A 370 -10.32 -22.46 -43.41
N VAL A 371 -9.22 -23.05 -43.90
CA VAL A 371 -8.81 -24.44 -43.60
C VAL A 371 -8.48 -24.62 -42.11
N LEU A 372 -7.83 -23.63 -41.51
CA LEU A 372 -7.49 -23.64 -40.10
C LEU A 372 -8.74 -23.54 -39.21
N GLU A 373 -9.72 -22.70 -39.58
CA GLU A 373 -11.01 -22.66 -38.86
C GLU A 373 -11.79 -23.96 -38.96
N ALA A 374 -11.86 -24.57 -40.15
CA ALA A 374 -12.49 -25.88 -40.33
C ALA A 374 -11.81 -26.94 -39.44
N ALA A 375 -10.47 -26.94 -39.37
CA ALA A 375 -9.71 -27.85 -38.52
C ALA A 375 -9.94 -27.60 -37.02
N MET A 376 -9.99 -26.34 -36.58
CA MET A 376 -10.23 -25.96 -35.18
C MET A 376 -11.66 -26.33 -34.73
N LYS A 377 -12.67 -26.07 -35.58
CA LYS A 377 -14.06 -26.48 -35.33
C LYS A 377 -14.18 -28.00 -35.25
N ALA A 378 -13.62 -28.73 -36.22
CA ALA A 378 -13.69 -30.20 -36.26
C ALA A 378 -13.00 -30.89 -35.06
N GLN A 379 -12.00 -30.24 -34.44
CA GLN A 379 -11.32 -30.78 -33.25
C GLN A 379 -11.82 -30.21 -31.92
N ASN A 380 -12.89 -29.40 -31.92
CA ASN A 380 -13.40 -28.71 -30.73
C ASN A 380 -12.28 -27.93 -30.01
N PHE A 381 -11.51 -27.14 -30.77
CA PHE A 381 -10.49 -26.24 -30.24
C PHE A 381 -11.13 -25.24 -29.28
N LYS A 382 -10.59 -25.14 -28.06
CA LYS A 382 -11.12 -24.35 -26.96
C LYS A 382 -10.07 -24.18 -25.86
N GLN A 383 -10.41 -23.43 -24.82
CA GLN A 383 -9.68 -23.37 -23.55
C GLN A 383 -9.18 -24.76 -23.11
N ARG A 384 -7.88 -24.92 -22.86
CA ARG A 384 -7.17 -26.17 -22.51
C ARG A 384 -7.14 -27.28 -23.59
N ASN A 385 -7.62 -27.01 -24.81
CA ASN A 385 -7.46 -27.85 -26.00
C ASN A 385 -6.87 -27.01 -27.15
N LEU A 386 -5.58 -26.66 -26.99
CA LEU A 386 -4.90 -25.61 -27.76
C LEU A 386 -3.97 -26.13 -28.87
N LEU A 387 -4.08 -27.42 -29.24
CA LEU A 387 -3.23 -28.07 -30.24
C LEU A 387 -4.09 -28.84 -31.25
N LEU A 388 -3.70 -28.79 -32.52
CA LEU A 388 -4.25 -29.70 -33.54
C LEU A 388 -3.51 -31.05 -33.51
N HIS A 389 -4.26 -32.13 -33.67
CA HIS A 389 -3.79 -33.51 -33.62
C HIS A 389 -4.10 -34.29 -34.90
N GLY A 390 -3.35 -35.36 -35.16
CA GLY A 390 -3.58 -36.29 -36.27
C GLY A 390 -3.69 -35.64 -37.65
N SER A 391 -4.62 -36.15 -38.46
CA SER A 391 -4.76 -35.82 -39.88
C SER A 391 -5.10 -34.33 -40.13
N TRP A 392 -5.78 -33.65 -39.21
CA TRP A 392 -6.06 -32.20 -39.34
C TRP A 392 -4.80 -31.34 -39.17
N ARG A 393 -3.91 -31.69 -38.24
CA ARG A 393 -2.59 -31.04 -38.15
C ARG A 393 -1.78 -31.29 -39.42
N TRP A 394 -1.82 -32.50 -39.95
CA TRP A 394 -1.21 -32.84 -41.23
C TRP A 394 -1.77 -31.97 -42.37
N LEU A 395 -3.10 -31.86 -42.50
CA LEU A 395 -3.76 -31.10 -43.55
C LEU A 395 -3.36 -29.63 -43.55
N VAL A 396 -3.50 -28.95 -42.40
CA VAL A 396 -3.13 -27.53 -42.24
C VAL A 396 -1.64 -27.31 -42.55
N THR A 397 -0.75 -28.17 -42.05
CA THR A 397 0.70 -28.07 -42.31
C THR A 397 1.02 -28.25 -43.79
N LYS A 398 0.45 -29.28 -44.43
CA LYS A 398 0.68 -29.57 -45.85
C LYS A 398 0.09 -28.49 -46.75
N PHE A 399 -1.08 -27.95 -46.41
CA PHE A 399 -1.73 -26.85 -47.13
C PHE A 399 -0.82 -25.63 -47.19
N ALA A 400 -0.28 -25.19 -46.05
CA ALA A 400 0.66 -24.07 -46.00
C ALA A 400 1.88 -24.31 -46.91
N THR A 401 2.54 -25.47 -46.78
CA THR A 401 3.71 -25.81 -47.61
C THR A 401 3.42 -25.98 -49.10
N TYR A 402 2.17 -26.28 -49.48
CA TYR A 402 1.77 -26.51 -50.87
C TYR A 402 1.36 -25.23 -51.58
N TYR A 403 0.63 -24.36 -50.89
CA TYR A 403 0.13 -23.08 -51.40
C TYR A 403 1.04 -21.89 -51.06
N GLY A 404 2.27 -22.15 -50.57
CA GLY A 404 3.30 -21.12 -50.39
C GLY A 404 3.06 -20.16 -49.21
N VAL A 405 2.20 -20.52 -48.27
CA VAL A 405 1.96 -19.70 -47.06
C VAL A 405 3.18 -19.78 -46.15
N SER A 406 3.69 -18.62 -45.73
CA SER A 406 4.88 -18.51 -44.88
C SER A 406 4.66 -19.13 -43.50
N ASP A 407 5.71 -19.77 -42.98
CA ASP A 407 5.72 -20.40 -41.64
C ASP A 407 5.43 -19.38 -40.51
N ALA A 408 5.89 -18.13 -40.67
CA ALA A 408 5.59 -17.06 -39.73
C ALA A 408 4.12 -16.62 -39.77
N TYR A 409 3.53 -16.43 -40.97
CA TYR A 409 2.09 -16.19 -41.12
C TYR A 409 1.25 -17.33 -40.51
N ALA A 410 1.59 -18.58 -40.85
CA ALA A 410 0.88 -19.76 -40.37
C ALA A 410 0.86 -19.83 -38.83
N LYS A 411 1.99 -19.50 -38.17
CA LYS A 411 2.11 -19.42 -36.71
C LYS A 411 1.41 -18.21 -36.10
N LEU A 412 1.52 -17.03 -36.72
CA LEU A 412 0.84 -15.81 -36.27
C LEU A 412 -0.67 -15.95 -36.32
N ARG A 413 -1.22 -16.54 -37.39
CA ARG A 413 -2.65 -16.84 -37.49
C ARG A 413 -3.09 -17.84 -36.42
N TYR A 414 -2.35 -18.94 -36.23
CA TYR A 414 -2.64 -19.92 -35.19
C TYR A 414 -2.62 -19.30 -33.79
N LEU A 415 -1.60 -18.49 -33.51
CA LEU A 415 -1.45 -17.75 -32.27
C LEU A 415 -2.61 -16.78 -32.03
N SER A 416 -3.18 -16.15 -33.08
CA SER A 416 -4.37 -15.30 -32.93
C SER A 416 -5.55 -16.04 -32.30
N TYR A 417 -5.87 -17.25 -32.78
CA TYR A 417 -6.96 -18.05 -32.23
C TYR A 417 -6.62 -18.63 -30.85
N VAL A 418 -5.34 -18.94 -30.57
CA VAL A 418 -4.88 -19.29 -29.21
C VAL A 418 -5.11 -18.11 -28.25
N MET A 419 -4.80 -16.88 -28.66
CA MET A 419 -4.97 -15.68 -27.83
C MET A 419 -6.44 -15.32 -27.55
N ASP A 420 -7.39 -15.76 -28.39
CA ASP A 420 -8.83 -15.55 -28.14
C ASP A 420 -9.40 -16.48 -27.06
N VAL A 421 -8.71 -17.58 -26.73
CA VAL A 421 -9.08 -18.53 -25.67
C VAL A 421 -7.98 -18.72 -24.62
N ALA A 422 -7.02 -17.77 -24.58
CA ALA A 422 -5.85 -17.86 -23.72
C ALA A 422 -6.21 -17.82 -22.23
N THR A 423 -5.40 -18.49 -21.42
CA THR A 423 -5.51 -18.50 -19.96
C THR A 423 -4.13 -18.37 -19.33
N PRO A 424 -4.03 -17.86 -18.09
CA PRO A 424 -2.77 -17.77 -17.34
C PRO A 424 -2.31 -19.14 -16.80
N THR A 425 -2.25 -20.15 -17.67
CA THR A 425 -1.95 -21.56 -17.37
C THR A 425 -0.66 -22.01 -18.06
N ALA A 426 0.05 -22.98 -17.47
CA ALA A 426 1.34 -23.42 -17.99
C ALA A 426 1.26 -24.05 -19.38
N ASP A 427 0.19 -24.79 -19.70
CA ASP A 427 0.01 -25.39 -21.02
C ASP A 427 -0.23 -24.30 -22.08
N CYS A 428 -1.09 -23.33 -21.82
CA CYS A 428 -1.36 -22.22 -22.73
C CYS A 428 -0.10 -21.37 -23.00
N LEU A 429 0.62 -21.00 -21.96
CA LEU A 429 1.80 -20.14 -22.08
C LEU A 429 2.98 -20.83 -22.76
N ASN A 430 3.16 -22.15 -22.62
CA ASN A 430 4.18 -22.85 -23.41
C ASN A 430 3.80 -22.91 -24.90
N VAL A 431 2.51 -23.08 -25.25
CA VAL A 431 2.06 -23.01 -26.67
C VAL A 431 2.29 -21.61 -27.25
N ILE A 432 1.98 -20.54 -26.51
CA ILE A 432 2.26 -19.15 -26.91
C ILE A 432 3.76 -18.94 -27.16
N HIS A 433 4.62 -19.37 -26.23
CA HIS A 433 6.08 -19.29 -26.35
C HIS A 433 6.60 -19.98 -27.62
N ASP A 434 6.18 -21.22 -27.87
CA ASP A 434 6.70 -22.06 -28.96
C ASP A 434 6.25 -21.57 -30.35
N LEU A 435 5.11 -20.89 -30.44
CA LEU A 435 4.65 -20.20 -31.66
C LEU A 435 5.37 -18.86 -31.87
N LEU A 436 5.60 -18.09 -30.80
CA LEU A 436 6.16 -16.74 -30.85
C LEU A 436 7.67 -16.71 -31.09
N SER A 437 8.44 -17.58 -30.43
CA SER A 437 9.91 -17.64 -30.49
C SER A 437 10.51 -17.65 -31.92
N PRO A 438 10.05 -18.50 -32.86
CA PRO A 438 10.56 -18.47 -34.24
C PRO A 438 10.18 -17.19 -35.00
N VAL A 439 9.03 -16.58 -34.69
CA VAL A 439 8.56 -15.36 -35.35
C VAL A 439 9.36 -14.13 -34.90
N ILE A 440 9.65 -14.00 -33.60
CA ILE A 440 10.56 -12.97 -33.07
C ILE A 440 11.97 -13.13 -33.68
N THR A 441 12.45 -14.36 -33.82
CA THR A 441 13.72 -14.66 -34.50
C THR A 441 13.71 -14.22 -35.98
N GLY A 442 12.57 -14.31 -36.66
CA GLY A 442 12.37 -13.78 -38.01
C GLY A 442 12.36 -12.25 -38.05
N LYS A 443 11.69 -11.60 -37.07
CA LYS A 443 11.66 -10.14 -36.92
C LYS A 443 13.07 -9.55 -36.77
N MET A 444 13.89 -10.14 -35.90
CA MET A 444 15.29 -9.73 -35.69
C MET A 444 16.18 -9.88 -36.93
N LYS A 445 15.78 -10.73 -37.89
CA LYS A 445 16.48 -10.95 -39.17
C LYS A 445 15.87 -10.14 -40.33
N GLY A 446 14.83 -9.35 -40.09
CA GLY A 446 14.12 -8.60 -41.13
C GLY A 446 13.33 -9.47 -42.12
N THR A 447 13.05 -10.74 -41.81
CA THR A 447 12.45 -11.69 -42.76
C THR A 447 10.91 -11.78 -42.69
N LEU A 448 10.25 -10.82 -42.04
CA LEU A 448 8.78 -10.76 -41.93
C LEU A 448 8.21 -9.73 -42.89
N SER A 449 7.12 -10.10 -43.59
CA SER A 449 6.33 -9.16 -44.40
C SER A 449 5.63 -8.10 -43.53
N SER A 450 5.19 -7.00 -44.14
CA SER A 450 4.39 -5.97 -43.45
C SER A 450 3.09 -6.54 -42.87
N GLN A 451 2.44 -7.48 -43.55
CA GLN A 451 1.26 -8.18 -43.03
C GLN A 451 1.57 -8.99 -41.75
N GLU A 452 2.69 -9.73 -41.73
CA GLU A 452 3.13 -10.49 -40.56
C GLU A 452 3.55 -9.56 -39.41
N ASN A 453 4.30 -8.49 -39.68
CA ASN A 453 4.66 -7.49 -38.67
C ASN A 453 3.42 -6.82 -38.05
N ARG A 454 2.42 -6.46 -38.86
CA ARG A 454 1.15 -5.86 -38.40
C ARG A 454 0.28 -6.82 -37.59
N MET A 455 0.34 -8.13 -37.88
CA MET A 455 -0.28 -9.15 -37.01
C MET A 455 0.50 -9.31 -35.71
N LEU A 456 1.83 -9.39 -35.79
CA LEU A 456 2.71 -9.57 -34.64
C LEU A 456 2.53 -8.46 -33.59
N VAL A 457 2.45 -7.18 -33.99
CA VAL A 457 2.21 -6.06 -33.05
C VAL A 457 0.90 -6.27 -32.27
N LYS A 458 -0.22 -6.50 -32.96
CA LYS A 458 -1.52 -6.74 -32.31
C LYS A 458 -1.54 -7.95 -31.38
N LEU A 459 -0.72 -8.96 -31.67
CA LEU A 459 -0.60 -10.16 -30.84
C LEU A 459 0.32 -9.94 -29.66
N SER A 460 1.41 -9.16 -29.82
CA SER A 460 2.23 -8.69 -28.70
C SER A 460 1.37 -7.95 -27.68
N ASP A 461 0.47 -7.05 -28.11
CA ASP A 461 -0.45 -6.33 -27.18
C ASP A 461 -1.30 -7.31 -26.35
N LYS A 462 -1.98 -8.28 -26.98
CA LYS A 462 -2.75 -9.33 -26.27
C LYS A 462 -1.88 -10.21 -25.36
N ILE A 463 -0.64 -10.48 -25.76
CA ILE A 463 0.29 -11.33 -25.00
C ILE A 463 0.81 -10.58 -23.77
N GLU A 464 1.10 -9.27 -23.89
CA GLU A 464 1.42 -8.40 -22.76
C GLU A 464 0.27 -8.34 -21.76
N GLU A 465 -0.99 -8.15 -22.21
CA GLU A 465 -2.17 -8.25 -21.33
C GLU A 465 -2.25 -9.61 -20.61
N THR A 466 -1.91 -10.69 -21.29
CA THR A 466 -1.97 -12.06 -20.74
C THR A 466 -0.85 -12.34 -19.74
N ILE A 467 0.40 -11.95 -20.00
CA ILE A 467 1.50 -12.13 -19.04
C ILE A 467 1.42 -11.14 -17.88
N ALA A 468 0.90 -9.92 -18.10
CA ALA A 468 0.50 -9.01 -17.02
C ALA A 468 -0.51 -9.69 -16.10
N LEU A 469 -1.56 -10.33 -16.63
CA LEU A 469 -2.53 -11.08 -15.83
C LEU A 469 -1.88 -12.21 -15.01
N VAL A 470 -0.85 -12.89 -15.53
CA VAL A 470 -0.07 -13.90 -14.77
C VAL A 470 0.70 -13.24 -13.62
N PHE A 471 1.50 -12.22 -13.91
CA PHE A 471 2.35 -11.55 -12.91
C PHE A 471 1.54 -10.82 -11.84
N GLU A 472 0.45 -10.15 -12.23
CA GLU A 472 -0.45 -9.44 -11.31
C GLU A 472 -1.26 -10.36 -10.37
N ASN A 473 -1.27 -11.67 -10.61
CA ASN A 473 -2.05 -12.63 -9.82
C ASN A 473 -1.22 -13.84 -9.33
N TYR A 474 0.12 -13.73 -9.26
CA TYR A 474 1.03 -14.89 -9.13
C TYR A 474 0.76 -15.89 -7.97
N LYS A 475 0.08 -15.48 -6.87
CA LYS A 475 -0.36 -16.37 -5.77
C LYS A 475 -1.76 -16.97 -5.93
N SER A 476 -2.55 -16.45 -6.88
CA SER A 476 -3.95 -16.84 -7.14
C SER A 476 -4.08 -17.62 -8.46
N LEU A 477 -2.96 -18.09 -9.03
CA LEU A 477 -2.90 -18.95 -10.21
C LEU A 477 -3.18 -20.40 -9.82
N ASP A 478 -4.04 -21.08 -10.56
CA ASP A 478 -4.34 -22.50 -10.37
C ASP A 478 -4.51 -23.22 -11.71
N GLU A 479 -3.70 -24.26 -11.92
CA GLU A 479 -3.75 -25.11 -13.10
C GLU A 479 -4.99 -26.02 -13.14
N ASN A 480 -5.78 -26.14 -12.06
CA ASN A 480 -7.00 -26.95 -12.04
C ASN A 480 -8.26 -26.13 -12.40
N SER A 481 -8.21 -24.81 -12.21
CA SER A 481 -9.29 -23.89 -12.56
C SER A 481 -9.39 -23.73 -14.08
N PRO A 482 -10.60 -23.73 -14.69
CA PRO A 482 -10.76 -23.51 -16.12
C PRO A 482 -10.27 -22.12 -16.56
N SER A 483 -10.36 -21.11 -15.69
CA SER A 483 -9.88 -19.74 -15.94
C SER A 483 -8.38 -19.57 -15.66
N GLY A 484 -7.69 -20.58 -15.12
CA GLY A 484 -6.32 -20.46 -14.61
C GLY A 484 -6.18 -19.69 -13.29
N LEU A 485 -7.29 -19.25 -12.67
CA LEU A 485 -7.30 -18.41 -11.47
C LEU A 485 -8.26 -18.95 -10.39
N THR A 486 -7.94 -18.71 -9.11
CA THR A 486 -8.81 -19.02 -7.96
C THR A 486 -9.51 -17.79 -7.40
N ASP A 487 -10.85 -17.80 -7.41
CA ASP A 487 -11.67 -16.79 -6.74
C ASP A 487 -11.75 -16.99 -5.21
N LYS A 488 -11.43 -18.20 -4.73
CA LYS A 488 -11.40 -18.52 -3.29
C LYS A 488 -10.08 -18.07 -2.67
N PRO A 489 -10.07 -17.57 -1.41
CA PRO A 489 -8.83 -17.31 -0.69
C PRO A 489 -8.04 -18.61 -0.50
N THR A 490 -6.95 -18.75 -1.24
CA THR A 490 -6.02 -19.88 -1.11
C THR A 490 -5.20 -19.74 0.18
N PRO A 491 -4.91 -20.85 0.89
CA PRO A 491 -3.92 -20.83 1.97
C PRO A 491 -2.59 -20.32 1.44
N VAL A 492 -1.86 -19.54 2.26
CA VAL A 492 -0.65 -18.82 1.83
C VAL A 492 0.46 -19.79 1.40
N SER A 493 0.50 -20.07 0.09
CA SER A 493 1.33 -21.10 -0.52
C SER A 493 2.73 -20.56 -0.80
N GLY A 494 3.76 -21.25 -0.30
CA GLY A 494 5.16 -20.92 -0.57
C GLY A 494 5.72 -21.51 -1.87
N PHE A 495 4.87 -22.01 -2.76
CA PHE A 495 5.28 -22.69 -4.00
C PHE A 495 5.03 -21.80 -5.23
N ILE A 496 5.93 -21.87 -6.20
CA ILE A 496 5.76 -21.19 -7.49
C ILE A 496 4.68 -21.86 -8.34
N ALA A 497 3.73 -21.06 -8.82
CA ALA A 497 2.73 -21.50 -9.78
C ALA A 497 3.38 -21.92 -11.12
N PRO A 498 3.03 -23.07 -11.72
CA PRO A 498 3.69 -23.57 -12.93
C PRO A 498 3.68 -22.57 -14.11
N ALA A 499 2.59 -21.82 -14.30
CA ALA A 499 2.44 -20.77 -15.29
C ALA A 499 3.48 -19.63 -15.23
N LEU A 500 4.07 -19.35 -14.06
CA LEU A 500 4.98 -18.22 -13.88
C LEU A 500 6.29 -18.36 -14.69
N LYS A 501 6.80 -19.60 -14.83
CA LYS A 501 8.05 -19.88 -15.54
C LYS A 501 7.91 -19.73 -17.07
N PRO A 502 6.84 -20.23 -17.72
CA PRO A 502 6.49 -19.86 -19.10
C PRO A 502 6.27 -18.36 -19.30
N ALA A 503 5.56 -17.66 -18.41
CA ALA A 503 5.34 -16.21 -18.54
C ALA A 503 6.66 -15.42 -18.55
N LEU A 504 7.62 -15.76 -17.67
CA LEU A 504 8.96 -15.15 -17.69
C LEU A 504 9.71 -15.44 -19.00
N LYS A 505 9.59 -16.64 -19.60
CA LYS A 505 10.19 -16.90 -20.92
C LYS A 505 9.60 -15.99 -22.01
N ILE A 506 8.28 -15.79 -22.02
CA ILE A 506 7.60 -14.92 -23.00
C ILE A 506 8.03 -13.47 -22.81
N TYR A 507 8.07 -12.99 -21.56
CA TYR A 507 8.53 -11.66 -21.21
C TYR A 507 9.96 -11.41 -21.73
N ASN A 508 10.85 -12.39 -21.54
CA ASN A 508 12.24 -12.37 -22.02
C ASN A 508 12.40 -12.52 -23.54
N LEU A 509 11.33 -12.84 -24.29
CA LEU A 509 11.31 -12.83 -25.76
C LEU A 509 10.76 -11.52 -26.34
N LEU A 510 9.95 -10.78 -25.57
CA LEU A 510 9.33 -9.52 -25.99
C LEU A 510 10.13 -8.29 -25.54
N HIS A 511 10.79 -8.35 -24.38
CA HIS A 511 11.55 -7.24 -23.79
C HIS A 511 13.03 -7.59 -23.60
N ASP A 512 13.90 -6.59 -23.73
CA ASP A 512 15.27 -6.69 -23.23
C ASP A 512 15.28 -6.52 -21.71
N ILE A 513 15.60 -7.62 -21.01
CA ILE A 513 15.72 -7.70 -19.55
C ILE A 513 16.80 -6.74 -19.01
N GLN A 514 17.77 -6.33 -19.83
CA GLN A 514 18.82 -5.38 -19.44
C GLN A 514 18.34 -3.92 -19.45
N SER A 515 17.21 -3.62 -20.11
CA SER A 515 16.62 -2.28 -20.10
C SER A 515 15.97 -1.96 -18.74
N PRO A 516 16.24 -0.77 -18.16
CA PRO A 516 15.62 -0.38 -16.89
C PRO A 516 14.09 -0.23 -17.03
N GLU A 517 13.58 0.09 -18.23
CA GLU A 517 12.15 0.15 -18.53
C GLU A 517 11.46 -1.20 -18.32
N ALA A 518 12.03 -2.29 -18.83
CA ALA A 518 11.48 -3.64 -18.66
C ALA A 518 11.58 -4.10 -17.21
N GLN A 519 12.73 -3.90 -16.55
CA GLN A 519 12.91 -4.24 -15.13
C GLN A 519 11.86 -3.54 -14.25
N LEU A 520 11.66 -2.24 -14.47
CA LEU A 520 10.69 -1.42 -13.75
C LEU A 520 9.23 -1.81 -14.10
N GLN A 521 8.96 -2.25 -15.34
CA GLN A 521 7.65 -2.74 -15.74
C GLN A 521 7.31 -4.10 -15.12
N LEU A 522 8.26 -5.05 -15.08
CA LEU A 522 8.08 -6.32 -14.37
C LEU A 522 7.83 -6.07 -12.87
N CYS A 523 8.62 -5.20 -12.24
CA CYS A 523 8.42 -4.79 -10.85
C CYS A 523 7.03 -4.19 -10.60
N LYS A 524 6.48 -3.37 -11.52
CA LYS A 524 5.11 -2.83 -11.38
C LYS A 524 4.05 -3.93 -11.31
N TYR A 525 4.11 -4.98 -12.14
CA TYR A 525 3.11 -6.07 -12.10
C TYR A 525 3.12 -6.79 -10.74
N PHE A 526 4.31 -7.08 -10.18
CA PHE A 526 4.42 -7.66 -8.85
C PHE A 526 3.96 -6.68 -7.74
N GLN A 527 4.20 -5.38 -7.86
CA GLN A 527 3.61 -4.39 -6.93
C GLN A 527 2.08 -4.35 -7.03
N ILE A 528 1.50 -4.49 -8.23
CA ILE A 528 0.04 -4.55 -8.41
C ILE A 528 -0.52 -5.83 -7.78
N ALA A 529 0.15 -6.98 -7.93
CA ALA A 529 -0.21 -8.23 -7.24
C ALA A 529 -0.19 -8.07 -5.72
N VAL A 530 0.88 -7.49 -5.16
CA VAL A 530 1.00 -7.23 -3.71
C VAL A 530 -0.12 -6.29 -3.24
N ARG A 531 -0.45 -5.22 -3.99
CA ARG A 531 -1.59 -4.33 -3.69
C ARG A 531 -2.94 -5.04 -3.76
N LYS A 532 -3.17 -5.96 -4.70
CA LYS A 532 -4.40 -6.77 -4.77
C LYS A 532 -4.52 -7.69 -3.55
N ILE A 533 -3.44 -8.39 -3.18
CA ILE A 533 -3.39 -9.26 -1.99
C ILE A 533 -3.67 -8.45 -0.71
N LEU A 534 -2.96 -7.34 -0.54
CA LEU A 534 -3.11 -6.40 0.56
C LEU A 534 -4.54 -5.84 0.65
N GLY A 535 -5.15 -5.46 -0.48
CA GLY A 535 -6.53 -4.99 -0.53
C GLY A 535 -7.55 -6.00 -0.02
N ARG A 536 -7.33 -7.31 -0.25
CA ARG A 536 -8.17 -8.38 0.31
C ARG A 536 -8.04 -8.46 1.84
N HIS A 537 -6.81 -8.52 2.37
CA HIS A 537 -6.56 -8.56 3.82
C HIS A 537 -7.05 -7.29 4.54
N LEU A 538 -6.96 -6.12 3.92
CA LEU A 538 -7.48 -4.88 4.49
C LEU A 538 -9.00 -4.82 4.51
N ALA A 539 -9.69 -5.38 3.50
CA ALA A 539 -11.15 -5.37 3.41
C ALA A 539 -11.82 -6.01 4.62
N GLU A 540 -11.28 -7.12 5.12
CA GLU A 540 -11.74 -7.82 6.34
C GLU A 540 -11.69 -6.92 7.59
N THR A 541 -10.84 -5.89 7.60
CA THR A 541 -10.73 -4.94 8.72
C THR A 541 -11.41 -3.60 8.46
N ASN A 542 -11.95 -3.34 7.27
CA ASN A 542 -12.24 -1.97 6.79
C ASN A 542 -13.11 -1.17 7.75
N GLU A 543 -14.19 -1.80 8.23
CA GLU A 543 -15.17 -1.25 9.18
C GLU A 543 -14.50 -0.64 10.43
N LEU A 544 -13.50 -1.31 11.00
CA LEU A 544 -12.80 -0.93 12.24
C LEU A 544 -11.96 0.37 12.16
N VAL A 545 -11.84 0.99 10.98
CA VAL A 545 -11.19 2.31 10.81
C VAL A 545 -12.15 3.34 10.22
N CYS A 546 -13.24 2.91 9.57
CA CYS A 546 -14.23 3.80 8.96
C CYS A 546 -15.37 4.23 9.91
N CYS A 547 -15.40 3.76 11.17
CA CYS A 547 -16.36 4.20 12.19
C CYS A 547 -16.21 5.70 12.55
N SER A 548 -16.89 6.58 11.81
CA SER A 548 -16.98 8.02 12.10
C SER A 548 -18.29 8.43 12.80
N SER A 549 -19.15 7.48 13.14
CA SER A 549 -20.48 7.72 13.73
C SER A 549 -20.48 7.56 15.25
N GLU A 550 -20.79 8.68 15.93
CA GLU A 550 -21.35 8.85 17.29
C GLU A 550 -20.92 7.90 18.42
N LYS A 551 -20.50 8.53 19.54
CA LYS A 551 -20.09 7.88 20.80
C LYS A 551 -21.27 7.21 21.54
N SER A 552 -21.73 6.09 21.02
CA SER A 552 -22.38 5.06 21.83
C SER A 552 -21.36 4.41 22.78
N THR A 553 -21.82 3.76 23.84
CA THR A 553 -20.97 3.11 24.84
C THR A 553 -20.06 2.07 24.20
N VAL A 554 -18.77 2.05 24.59
CA VAL A 554 -17.81 1.05 24.11
C VAL A 554 -18.30 -0.34 24.54
N ASP A 555 -18.80 -1.10 23.56
CA ASP A 555 -19.39 -2.40 23.81
C ASP A 555 -18.30 -3.39 24.26
N GLU A 556 -18.50 -4.02 25.41
CA GLU A 556 -17.46 -4.77 26.16
C GLU A 556 -16.89 -5.95 25.35
N ILE A 557 -17.66 -6.44 24.37
CA ILE A 557 -17.31 -7.53 23.44
C ILE A 557 -16.60 -7.01 22.17
N VAL A 558 -16.99 -5.83 21.68
CA VAL A 558 -16.49 -5.28 20.40
C VAL A 558 -15.03 -4.84 20.51
N TYR A 559 -14.66 -4.19 21.61
CA TYR A 559 -13.31 -3.65 21.81
C TYR A 559 -12.21 -4.74 21.84
N PRO A 560 -12.32 -5.84 22.63
CA PRO A 560 -11.36 -6.94 22.56
C PRO A 560 -11.24 -7.58 21.17
N ASN A 561 -12.38 -7.74 20.48
CA ASN A 561 -12.43 -8.37 19.17
C ASN A 561 -11.74 -7.52 18.09
N ALA A 562 -11.93 -6.20 18.12
CA ALA A 562 -11.27 -5.27 17.20
C ALA A 562 -9.73 -5.34 17.29
N TYR A 563 -9.18 -5.47 18.51
CA TYR A 563 -7.74 -5.65 18.74
C TYR A 563 -7.23 -7.02 18.24
N GLN A 564 -7.99 -8.10 18.44
CA GLN A 564 -7.62 -9.42 17.90
C GLN A 564 -7.70 -9.46 16.36
N ASN A 565 -8.65 -8.73 15.74
CA ASN A 565 -8.70 -8.58 14.28
C ASN A 565 -7.46 -7.85 13.73
N MET A 566 -7.01 -6.77 14.39
CA MET A 566 -5.76 -6.09 14.01
C MET A 566 -4.52 -6.98 14.20
N LYS A 567 -4.50 -7.80 15.26
CA LYS A 567 -3.45 -8.81 15.49
C LYS A 567 -3.44 -9.87 14.38
N SER A 568 -4.60 -10.36 13.95
CA SER A 568 -4.71 -11.32 12.84
C SER A 568 -4.24 -10.73 11.50
N LEU A 569 -4.54 -9.45 11.22
CA LEU A 569 -4.01 -8.75 10.05
C LEU A 569 -2.46 -8.71 10.06
N CYS A 570 -1.84 -8.40 11.21
CA CYS A 570 -0.38 -8.42 11.36
C CYS A 570 0.20 -9.81 11.05
N LEU A 571 -0.43 -10.88 11.56
CA LEU A 571 0.00 -12.26 11.33
C LEU A 571 -0.23 -12.73 9.89
N ASN A 572 -1.32 -12.31 9.24
CA ASN A 572 -1.59 -12.60 7.83
C ASN A 572 -0.52 -11.96 6.93
N ILE A 573 -0.24 -10.66 7.12
CA ILE A 573 0.79 -9.94 6.37
C ILE A 573 2.20 -10.52 6.63
N ARG A 574 2.50 -10.93 7.87
CA ARG A 574 3.72 -11.69 8.20
C ARG A 574 3.85 -12.97 7.37
N ASN A 575 2.76 -13.74 7.28
CA ASN A 575 2.73 -14.99 6.52
C ASN A 575 2.87 -14.76 5.00
N GLU A 576 2.31 -13.67 4.46
CA GLU A 576 2.50 -13.27 3.06
C GLU A 576 3.99 -13.04 2.75
N ILE A 577 4.71 -12.24 3.56
CA ILE A 577 6.16 -11.99 3.37
C ILE A 577 6.99 -13.29 3.50
N ILE A 578 6.62 -14.19 4.42
CA ILE A 578 7.25 -15.51 4.55
C ILE A 578 7.07 -16.35 3.28
N SER A 579 5.91 -16.27 2.61
CA SER A 579 5.70 -16.96 1.33
C SER A 579 6.46 -16.32 0.17
N ASP A 580 6.57 -14.99 0.12
CA ASP A 580 7.38 -14.27 -0.86
C ASP A 580 8.85 -14.67 -0.76
N THR A 581 9.34 -14.80 0.48
CA THR A 581 10.69 -15.29 0.77
C THR A 581 10.89 -16.73 0.27
N LYS A 582 9.90 -17.62 0.49
CA LYS A 582 9.95 -19.00 -0.03
C LYS A 582 9.92 -19.06 -1.56
N ILE A 583 9.13 -18.21 -2.20
CA ILE A 583 9.03 -18.07 -3.67
C ILE A 583 10.34 -17.55 -4.25
N ASN A 584 10.90 -16.48 -3.67
CA ASN A 584 12.18 -15.90 -4.10
C ASN A 584 13.34 -16.92 -4.02
N ASN A 585 13.37 -17.70 -2.94
CA ASN A 585 14.41 -18.72 -2.70
C ASN A 585 14.37 -19.90 -3.69
N GLN A 586 13.35 -20.02 -4.54
CA GLN A 586 13.28 -21.03 -5.62
C GLN A 586 14.04 -20.61 -6.90
N GLN A 587 14.66 -19.41 -6.94
CA GLN A 587 15.58 -18.95 -8.00
C GLN A 587 15.00 -18.95 -9.44
N VAL A 588 13.67 -18.82 -9.57
CA VAL A 588 12.99 -18.67 -10.88
C VAL A 588 12.86 -17.20 -11.30
N LEU A 589 12.82 -16.27 -10.33
CA LEU A 589 12.73 -14.83 -10.58
C LEU A 589 14.09 -14.24 -11.00
N PRO A 590 14.14 -13.18 -11.82
CA PRO A 590 15.37 -12.46 -12.13
C PRO A 590 16.02 -11.84 -10.88
N SER A 591 17.36 -11.74 -10.86
CA SER A 591 18.11 -11.28 -9.68
C SER A 591 17.91 -9.80 -9.29
N PHE A 592 17.31 -8.98 -10.16
CA PHE A 592 16.92 -7.60 -9.81
C PHE A 592 15.56 -7.52 -9.09
N LEU A 593 14.77 -8.60 -9.12
CA LEU A 593 13.43 -8.67 -8.53
C LEU A 593 13.51 -9.37 -7.17
N GLU A 594 14.01 -8.64 -6.17
CA GLU A 594 13.98 -9.09 -4.76
C GLU A 594 12.55 -8.99 -4.22
N LEU A 595 11.73 -10.01 -4.52
CA LEU A 595 10.30 -10.05 -4.15
C LEU A 595 10.04 -9.74 -2.67
N PRO A 596 10.82 -10.24 -1.69
CA PRO A 596 10.59 -9.96 -0.26
C PRO A 596 10.83 -8.49 0.10
N ASN A 597 11.84 -7.84 -0.47
CA ASN A 597 12.11 -6.41 -0.24
C ASN A 597 11.03 -5.54 -0.91
N LEU A 598 10.58 -5.91 -2.12
CA LEU A 598 9.50 -5.22 -2.83
C LEU A 598 8.15 -5.35 -2.10
N SER A 599 7.81 -6.54 -1.60
CA SER A 599 6.52 -6.78 -0.96
C SER A 599 6.46 -6.24 0.46
N SER A 600 7.47 -6.52 1.29
CA SER A 600 7.57 -6.03 2.67
C SER A 600 7.56 -4.51 2.76
N CYS A 601 8.13 -3.80 1.78
CA CYS A 601 8.06 -2.36 1.66
C CYS A 601 6.60 -1.86 1.66
N LEU A 602 5.79 -2.39 0.73
CA LEU A 602 4.38 -2.02 0.59
C LEU A 602 3.53 -2.51 1.78
N TYR A 603 3.76 -3.74 2.22
CA TYR A 603 3.06 -4.35 3.35
C TYR A 603 3.32 -3.60 4.66
N SER A 604 4.57 -3.21 4.94
CA SER A 604 4.97 -2.53 6.18
C SER A 604 4.48 -1.08 6.22
N SER A 605 4.56 -0.35 5.10
CA SER A 605 4.02 1.03 5.06
C SER A 605 2.51 1.06 5.29
N GLU A 606 1.78 0.15 4.65
CA GLU A 606 0.31 0.16 4.75
C GLU A 606 -0.19 -0.45 6.06
N LEU A 607 0.48 -1.47 6.62
CA LEU A 607 0.19 -1.96 7.96
C LEU A 607 0.44 -0.86 9.01
N CYS A 608 1.51 -0.07 8.87
CA CYS A 608 1.76 1.09 9.73
C CYS A 608 0.64 2.14 9.63
N ASN A 609 0.22 2.50 8.43
CA ASN A 609 -0.94 3.38 8.20
C ASN A 609 -2.22 2.82 8.82
N ARG A 610 -2.46 1.51 8.65
CA ARG A 610 -3.67 0.83 9.13
C ARG A 610 -3.75 0.76 10.65
N ILE A 611 -2.64 0.41 11.31
CA ILE A 611 -2.54 0.43 12.79
C ILE A 611 -2.68 1.88 13.30
N ARG A 612 -2.02 2.86 12.67
CA ARG A 612 -2.13 4.28 13.07
C ARG A 612 -3.58 4.78 12.97
N GLY A 613 -4.30 4.46 11.89
CA GLY A 613 -5.73 4.78 11.75
C GLY A 613 -6.60 4.07 12.78
N PHE A 614 -6.34 2.78 13.04
CA PHE A 614 -7.05 1.99 14.04
C PHE A 614 -6.90 2.55 15.47
N LEU A 615 -5.68 2.90 15.89
CA LEU A 615 -5.42 3.45 17.23
C LEU A 615 -5.98 4.88 17.43
N ILE A 616 -6.32 5.59 16.34
CA ILE A 616 -7.05 6.86 16.41
C ILE A 616 -8.54 6.61 16.69
N SER A 617 -9.15 5.60 16.04
CA SER A 617 -10.57 5.24 16.22
C SER A 617 -10.82 4.44 17.51
N TYR A 618 -9.89 3.56 17.89
CA TYR A 618 -9.97 2.67 19.05
C TYR A 618 -8.72 2.83 19.95
N PRO A 619 -8.53 3.98 20.61
CA PRO A 619 -7.36 4.21 21.47
C PRO A 619 -7.32 3.20 22.64
N PRO A 620 -6.14 2.71 23.04
CA PRO A 620 -6.01 1.77 24.16
C PRO A 620 -6.34 2.45 25.49
N ILE A 621 -7.34 1.89 26.20
CA ILE A 621 -7.83 2.40 27.50
C ILE A 621 -7.04 1.80 28.68
N SER A 622 -6.47 0.61 28.49
CA SER A 622 -5.63 -0.11 29.48
C SER A 622 -4.76 -1.14 28.76
N LEU A 623 -3.71 -1.65 29.43
CA LEU A 623 -2.84 -2.71 28.88
C LEU A 623 -3.46 -4.11 29.01
N SER A 624 -4.77 -4.20 28.75
CA SER A 624 -5.51 -5.47 28.67
C SER A 624 -4.85 -6.46 27.70
N PRO A 625 -5.06 -7.79 27.88
CA PRO A 625 -4.37 -8.80 27.06
C PRO A 625 -4.48 -8.61 25.54
N PRO A 626 -5.63 -8.21 24.93
CA PRO A 626 -5.70 -7.94 23.50
C PRO A 626 -4.84 -6.76 23.02
N VAL A 627 -4.69 -5.72 23.84
CA VAL A 627 -3.83 -4.56 23.55
C VAL A 627 -2.36 -4.99 23.61
N THR A 628 -2.00 -5.70 24.68
CA THR A 628 -0.63 -6.19 24.92
C THR A 628 -0.22 -7.23 23.87
N ASP A 629 -1.12 -8.11 23.44
CA ASP A 629 -0.97 -9.03 22.30
C ASP A 629 -0.64 -8.30 20.99
N LEU A 630 -1.35 -7.20 20.69
CA LEU A 630 -1.13 -6.42 19.48
C LEU A 630 0.23 -5.71 19.51
N ILE A 631 0.61 -5.14 20.66
CA ILE A 631 1.93 -4.52 20.86
C ILE A 631 3.05 -5.56 20.68
N ILE A 632 2.91 -6.74 21.30
CA ILE A 632 3.81 -7.89 21.12
C ILE A 632 3.95 -8.24 19.64
N THR A 633 2.82 -8.45 18.95
CA THR A 633 2.78 -8.91 17.55
C THR A 633 3.39 -7.88 16.60
N THR A 634 3.14 -6.58 16.83
CA THR A 634 3.70 -5.48 16.03
C THR A 634 5.21 -5.35 16.23
N CYS A 635 5.68 -5.44 17.48
CA CYS A 635 7.12 -5.46 17.79
C CYS A 635 7.83 -6.67 17.19
N ASP A 636 7.20 -7.85 17.22
CA ASP A 636 7.83 -9.07 16.72
C ASP A 636 7.84 -9.12 15.18
N PHE A 637 6.81 -8.57 14.51
CA PHE A 637 6.85 -8.28 13.07
C PHE A 637 8.03 -7.37 12.68
N GLN A 638 8.29 -6.30 13.45
CA GLN A 638 9.45 -5.42 13.23
C GLN A 638 10.79 -6.15 13.41
N LYS A 639 10.88 -7.10 14.36
CA LYS A 639 12.06 -7.97 14.52
C LYS A 639 12.21 -8.99 13.40
N ASP A 640 11.11 -9.57 12.91
CA ASP A 640 11.12 -10.52 11.80
C ASP A 640 11.69 -9.89 10.53
N LEU A 641 11.28 -8.66 10.19
CA LEU A 641 11.83 -7.91 9.05
C LEU A 641 13.37 -7.77 9.15
N ALA A 642 13.87 -7.39 10.33
CA ALA A 642 15.31 -7.29 10.58
C ALA A 642 16.02 -8.67 10.49
N TYR A 643 15.39 -9.73 11.01
CA TYR A 643 15.91 -11.10 10.92
C TYR A 643 15.94 -11.66 9.49
N TRP A 644 15.03 -11.21 8.61
CA TRP A 644 15.01 -11.54 7.19
C TRP A 644 15.97 -10.68 6.34
N ASN A 645 16.81 -9.84 6.96
CA ASN A 645 17.70 -8.86 6.31
C ASN A 645 16.96 -7.86 5.39
N ILE A 646 15.69 -7.57 5.68
CA ILE A 646 14.90 -6.61 4.90
C ILE A 646 15.24 -5.19 5.34
N SER A 647 15.49 -4.30 4.37
CA SER A 647 15.82 -2.90 4.67
C SER A 647 14.65 -2.15 5.32
N PRO A 648 14.83 -1.43 6.43
CA PRO A 648 13.77 -0.66 7.06
C PRO A 648 13.31 0.49 6.16
N VAL A 649 12.00 0.55 5.91
CA VAL A 649 11.39 1.52 4.98
C VAL A 649 10.87 2.74 5.74
N LYS A 650 11.10 3.94 5.20
CA LYS A 650 10.60 5.20 5.77
C LYS A 650 9.07 5.22 5.75
N GLY A 651 8.44 5.24 6.93
CA GLY A 651 6.99 5.12 7.10
C GLY A 651 6.48 3.68 7.22
N GLY A 652 7.37 2.68 7.29
CA GLY A 652 7.03 1.32 7.69
C GLY A 652 6.67 1.19 9.18
N VAL A 653 6.47 -0.04 9.65
CA VAL A 653 6.13 -0.34 11.04
C VAL A 653 7.30 -0.03 11.99
N ASP A 654 7.19 1.07 12.73
CA ASP A 654 7.90 1.28 13.99
C ASP A 654 6.90 1.11 15.14
N ALA A 655 7.05 0.01 15.90
CA ALA A 655 6.16 -0.29 17.01
C ALA A 655 6.33 0.71 18.18
N LYS A 656 7.51 1.31 18.35
CA LYS A 656 7.74 2.32 19.38
C LYS A 656 7.01 3.61 19.00
N GLU A 657 7.17 4.11 17.77
CA GLU A 657 6.47 5.32 17.30
C GLU A 657 4.95 5.15 17.39
N LEU A 658 4.41 4.02 16.91
CA LEU A 658 2.97 3.75 16.88
C LEU A 658 2.32 3.73 18.27
N PHE A 659 2.99 3.18 19.28
CA PHE A 659 2.41 3.02 20.62
C PHE A 659 2.89 4.07 21.64
N HIS A 660 3.95 4.85 21.37
CA HIS A 660 4.58 5.71 22.38
C HIS A 660 3.62 6.72 23.01
N ILE A 661 2.87 7.48 22.20
CA ILE A 661 1.92 8.51 22.69
C ILE A 661 0.89 7.89 23.64
N TYR A 662 0.43 6.68 23.33
CA TYR A 662 -0.56 5.96 24.11
C TYR A 662 0.02 5.38 25.40
N ILE A 663 1.23 4.82 25.37
CA ILE A 663 1.91 4.29 26.55
C ILE A 663 2.23 5.42 27.54
N THR A 664 2.83 6.51 27.07
CA THR A 664 3.14 7.69 27.90
C THR A 664 1.86 8.28 28.52
N ARG A 665 0.75 8.28 27.77
CA ARG A 665 -0.56 8.66 28.31
C ARG A 665 -1.06 7.68 29.36
N LEU A 666 -1.00 6.37 29.13
CA LEU A 666 -1.46 5.37 30.10
C LEU A 666 -0.66 5.44 31.42
N ILE A 667 0.64 5.71 31.36
CA ILE A 667 1.48 5.97 32.55
C ILE A 667 0.99 7.23 33.29
N HIS A 668 0.65 8.30 32.56
CA HIS A 668 0.13 9.54 33.15
C HIS A 668 -1.27 9.38 33.77
N ASP A 669 -2.20 8.75 33.05
CA ASP A 669 -3.57 8.51 33.52
C ASP A 669 -3.54 7.62 34.78
N LYS A 670 -2.71 6.56 34.81
CA LYS A 670 -2.48 5.72 36.00
C LYS A 670 -1.84 6.46 37.17
N HIS A 671 -0.94 7.41 36.90
CA HIS A 671 -0.38 8.28 37.95
C HIS A 671 -1.45 9.15 38.61
N LEU A 672 -2.39 9.68 37.82
CA LEU A 672 -3.52 10.45 38.35
C LEU A 672 -4.47 9.56 39.18
N ASP A 673 -4.75 8.33 38.74
CA ASP A 673 -5.56 7.35 39.48
C ASP A 673 -4.95 6.99 40.86
N LEU A 674 -3.63 6.76 40.89
CA LEU A 674 -2.88 6.49 42.13
C LEU A 674 -2.89 7.70 43.07
N LEU A 675 -2.61 8.91 42.54
CA LEU A 675 -2.64 10.14 43.31
C LEU A 675 -4.05 10.51 43.80
N GLU A 676 -5.11 10.11 43.09
CA GLU A 676 -6.48 10.22 43.59
C GLU A 676 -6.81 9.18 44.67
N SER A 677 -6.33 7.94 44.52
CA SER A 677 -6.51 6.89 45.54
C SER A 677 -5.85 7.26 46.87
N CYS A 678 -4.79 8.07 46.85
CA CYS A 678 -4.19 8.68 48.04
C CYS A 678 -5.02 9.78 48.73
N LYS A 679 -6.15 10.25 48.19
CA LYS A 679 -6.94 11.36 48.78
C LYS A 679 -7.86 10.88 49.91
N LEU A 680 -7.87 11.63 51.02
CA LEU A 680 -8.62 11.30 52.24
C LEU A 680 -10.15 11.30 52.07
N ASP A 681 -10.70 11.99 51.07
CA ASP A 681 -12.16 12.17 50.93
C ASP A 681 -12.93 10.86 50.60
N LYS A 682 -12.23 9.82 50.13
CA LYS A 682 -12.81 8.47 49.96
C LYS A 682 -12.76 7.63 51.25
N CYS A 683 -12.08 8.10 52.30
CA CYS A 683 -11.92 7.42 53.59
C CYS A 683 -12.87 7.93 54.70
N VAL A 684 -13.98 8.61 54.37
CA VAL A 684 -14.97 9.12 55.35
C VAL A 684 -15.92 8.00 55.86
N GLY A 685 -15.35 6.82 56.12
CA GLY A 685 -15.98 5.69 56.78
C GLY A 685 -15.23 5.39 58.09
N PRO A 686 -15.89 5.26 59.27
CA PRO A 686 -15.21 5.18 60.58
C PRO A 686 -14.35 3.92 60.87
N GLN A 687 -13.90 3.18 59.86
CA GLN A 687 -13.38 1.81 59.99
C GLN A 687 -12.12 1.50 59.14
N VAL A 688 -11.66 2.38 58.25
CA VAL A 688 -10.46 2.07 57.43
C VAL A 688 -9.18 2.27 58.25
N SER A 689 -8.59 1.16 58.69
CA SER A 689 -7.32 1.17 59.41
C SER A 689 -6.20 1.78 58.57
N THR A 690 -5.21 2.39 59.22
CA THR A 690 -4.08 2.97 58.50
C THR A 690 -3.17 1.91 57.88
N SER A 691 -3.07 0.71 58.48
CA SER A 691 -2.35 -0.41 57.83
C SER A 691 -3.04 -0.80 56.53
N THR A 692 -4.36 -1.00 56.51
CA THR A 692 -5.08 -1.40 55.29
C THR A 692 -4.92 -0.36 54.18
N PHE A 693 -5.02 0.94 54.47
CA PHE A 693 -4.74 1.99 53.47
C PHE A 693 -3.33 1.87 52.87
N VAL A 694 -2.29 1.67 53.69
CA VAL A 694 -0.92 1.48 53.20
C VAL A 694 -0.80 0.18 52.39
N ASP A 695 -1.35 -0.92 52.88
CA ASP A 695 -1.28 -2.23 52.21
C ASP A 695 -2.01 -2.22 50.85
N ASP A 696 -3.17 -1.55 50.76
CA ASP A 696 -3.94 -1.39 49.51
C ASP A 696 -3.22 -0.50 48.50
N MET A 697 -2.65 0.64 48.93
CA MET A 697 -1.88 1.52 48.02
C MET A 697 -0.62 0.82 47.48
N TYR A 698 0.13 0.10 48.33
CA TYR A 698 1.30 -0.66 47.86
C TYR A 698 0.91 -1.85 46.97
N LYS A 699 -0.27 -2.44 47.18
CA LYS A 699 -0.85 -3.42 46.25
C LYS A 699 -1.13 -2.79 44.88
N GLN A 700 -1.76 -1.61 44.82
CA GLN A 700 -1.99 -0.90 43.54
C GLN A 700 -0.68 -0.54 42.81
N LEU A 701 0.36 -0.11 43.53
CA LEU A 701 1.69 0.13 42.95
C LEU A 701 2.31 -1.13 42.34
N LYS A 702 2.18 -2.27 43.05
CA LYS A 702 2.63 -3.58 42.59
C LYS A 702 1.84 -4.10 41.38
N GLU A 703 0.52 -3.90 41.36
CA GLU A 703 -0.34 -4.26 40.23
C GLU A 703 0.00 -3.40 39.00
N THR A 704 0.25 -2.10 39.19
CA THR A 704 0.71 -1.19 38.12
C THR A 704 2.06 -1.63 37.54
N LEU A 705 3.04 -2.00 38.37
CA LEU A 705 4.33 -2.55 37.91
C LEU A 705 4.17 -3.83 37.08
N CYS A 706 3.20 -4.69 37.42
CA CYS A 706 2.92 -5.90 36.66
C CYS A 706 2.23 -5.60 35.32
N GLU A 707 1.32 -4.62 35.27
CA GLU A 707 0.63 -4.20 34.04
C GLU A 707 1.62 -3.69 32.97
N PHE A 708 2.61 -2.89 33.37
CA PHE A 708 3.63 -2.36 32.44
C PHE A 708 4.83 -3.29 32.20
N GLN A 709 4.91 -4.47 32.84
CA GLN A 709 6.07 -5.38 32.72
C GLN A 709 6.43 -5.74 31.27
N VAL A 710 5.44 -6.02 30.43
CA VAL A 710 5.67 -6.37 29.01
C VAL A 710 6.25 -5.19 28.24
N ILE A 711 5.80 -3.97 28.53
CA ILE A 711 6.27 -2.73 27.91
C ILE A 711 7.73 -2.46 28.28
N ILE A 712 8.06 -2.52 29.57
CA ILE A 712 9.43 -2.35 30.08
C ILE A 712 10.39 -3.39 29.46
N SER A 713 9.95 -4.65 29.32
CA SER A 713 10.76 -5.73 28.74
C SER A 713 11.15 -5.53 27.27
N ARG A 714 10.46 -4.62 26.55
CA ARG A 714 10.69 -4.29 25.14
C ARG A 714 11.28 -2.90 24.95
N TRP A 715 10.92 -1.94 25.80
CA TRP A 715 11.40 -0.57 25.79
C TRP A 715 11.77 -0.13 27.22
N PRO A 716 13.01 -0.40 27.68
CA PRO A 716 13.40 -0.15 29.06
C PRO A 716 13.44 1.33 29.47
N GLU A 717 13.37 2.27 28.51
CA GLU A 717 13.32 3.72 28.76
C GLU A 717 12.16 4.13 29.68
N TYR A 718 10.98 3.52 29.52
CA TYR A 718 9.78 3.77 30.35
C TYR A 718 9.95 3.38 31.83
N THR A 719 11.03 2.68 32.19
CA THR A 719 11.37 2.36 33.57
C THR A 719 11.48 3.64 34.40
N LEU A 720 12.09 4.70 33.87
CA LEU A 720 12.32 5.96 34.60
C LEU A 720 11.01 6.73 34.85
N ASP A 721 10.10 6.75 33.86
CA ASP A 721 8.77 7.34 34.03
C ASP A 721 7.97 6.62 35.12
N LEU A 722 8.00 5.28 35.13
CA LEU A 722 7.34 4.47 36.15
C LEU A 722 8.01 4.57 37.52
N GLU A 723 9.34 4.71 37.59
CA GLU A 723 10.05 4.99 38.85
C GLU A 723 9.52 6.26 39.50
N LYS A 724 9.37 7.31 38.69
CA LYS A 724 8.85 8.60 39.13
C LYS A 724 7.40 8.48 39.62
N VAL A 725 6.52 7.78 38.89
CA VAL A 725 5.12 7.55 39.31
C VAL A 725 5.05 6.85 40.68
N ILE A 726 5.92 5.87 40.92
CA ILE A 726 5.99 5.15 42.20
C ILE A 726 6.54 6.06 43.30
N ALA A 727 7.64 6.76 43.06
CA ALA A 727 8.28 7.67 44.03
C ALA A 727 7.37 8.85 44.41
N ASP A 728 6.69 9.46 43.43
CA ASP A 728 5.72 10.52 43.64
C ASP A 728 4.50 10.01 44.44
N THR A 729 4.02 8.78 44.16
CA THR A 729 2.95 8.15 44.94
C THR A 729 3.38 7.82 46.38
N GLU A 730 4.54 7.20 46.61
CA GLU A 730 5.06 6.93 47.96
C GLU A 730 5.23 8.22 48.78
N ARG A 731 5.68 9.31 48.15
CA ARG A 731 5.77 10.64 48.80
C ARG A 731 4.38 11.14 49.21
N VAL A 732 3.36 10.99 48.36
CA VAL A 732 1.99 11.44 48.65
C VAL A 732 1.28 10.54 49.66
N ILE A 733 1.53 9.22 49.70
CA ILE A 733 1.09 8.33 50.79
C ILE A 733 1.57 8.88 52.13
N MET A 734 2.86 9.20 52.24
CA MET A 734 3.46 9.74 53.47
C MET A 734 2.88 11.13 53.84
N GLU A 735 2.61 12.00 52.87
CA GLU A 735 1.93 13.27 53.13
C GLU A 735 0.48 13.08 53.59
N THR A 736 -0.26 12.12 53.02
CA THR A 736 -1.62 11.79 53.44
C THR A 736 -1.65 11.27 54.88
N LEU A 737 -0.66 10.46 55.27
CA LEU A 737 -0.46 10.06 56.67
C LEU A 737 -0.16 11.26 57.57
N GLU A 738 0.75 12.16 57.16
CA GLU A 738 1.06 13.38 57.92
C GLU A 738 -0.12 14.34 58.06
N LYS A 739 -1.03 14.38 57.08
CA LYS A 739 -2.30 15.13 57.11
C LYS A 739 -3.29 14.44 58.06
N LYS A 740 -3.51 13.13 57.93
CA LYS A 740 -4.41 12.32 58.79
C LYS A 740 -4.06 12.41 60.28
N TYR A 741 -2.77 12.47 60.61
CA TYR A 741 -2.28 12.54 61.99
C TYR A 741 -1.74 13.93 62.39
N ASN A 742 -2.07 15.00 61.65
CA ASN A 742 -1.43 16.30 61.84
C ASN A 742 -1.60 16.87 63.25
N ASP A 743 -2.78 16.70 63.87
CA ASP A 743 -3.08 17.22 65.20
C ASP A 743 -2.17 16.59 66.27
N ILE A 744 -1.84 15.30 66.11
CA ILE A 744 -0.95 14.55 67.01
C ILE A 744 0.52 14.82 66.68
N LEU A 745 0.86 15.01 65.41
CA LEU A 745 2.22 15.34 64.96
C LEU A 745 2.61 16.79 65.25
N SER A 746 1.67 17.74 65.32
CA SER A 746 1.96 19.16 65.54
C SER A 746 2.70 19.45 66.87
N PRO A 747 2.27 18.96 68.06
CA PRO A 747 3.02 19.16 69.31
C PRO A 747 4.36 18.40 69.35
N LEU A 748 4.63 17.49 68.41
CA LEU A 748 5.94 16.87 68.19
C LEU A 748 6.83 17.75 67.30
N LYS A 749 6.30 18.23 66.15
CA LYS A 749 6.97 19.12 65.19
C LYS A 749 7.50 20.40 65.87
N GLU A 750 6.75 20.99 66.81
CA GLU A 750 7.14 22.21 67.55
C GLU A 750 8.48 22.13 68.30
N ASN A 751 8.90 20.94 68.76
CA ASN A 751 10.15 20.80 69.52
C ASN A 751 11.40 20.74 68.61
N THR A 752 11.20 20.52 67.31
CA THR A 752 12.28 20.43 66.31
C THR A 752 12.89 21.80 65.99
N ILE A 753 12.15 22.89 66.24
CA ILE A 753 12.60 24.26 65.94
C ILE A 753 13.23 24.87 67.19
N SER A 754 14.51 25.28 67.10
CA SER A 754 15.30 25.84 68.21
C SER A 754 14.91 27.29 68.59
N VAL A 755 13.63 27.57 68.85
CA VAL A 755 13.16 28.89 69.35
C VAL A 755 13.37 29.00 70.87
N LYS A 756 14.64 29.10 71.28
CA LYS A 756 15.08 29.07 72.69
C LYS A 756 14.61 30.26 73.56
N ALA A 757 13.92 31.25 73.00
CA ALA A 757 13.43 32.42 73.72
C ALA A 757 11.95 32.32 74.16
N VAL A 758 11.03 32.09 73.22
CA VAL A 758 9.58 32.26 73.45
C VAL A 758 8.99 31.20 74.39
N GLN A 759 9.43 29.93 74.27
CA GLN A 759 8.90 28.84 75.10
C GLN A 759 9.19 29.01 76.60
N TYR A 760 10.26 29.73 76.98
CA TYR A 760 10.54 29.97 78.41
C TYR A 760 9.45 30.82 79.08
N VAL A 761 8.97 31.87 78.39
CA VAL A 761 7.93 32.77 78.93
C VAL A 761 6.61 32.03 79.12
N GLN A 762 6.19 31.24 78.13
CA GLN A 762 4.95 30.45 78.23
C GLN A 762 5.01 29.34 79.30
N ARG A 763 6.18 28.74 79.55
CA ARG A 763 6.33 27.67 80.57
C ARG A 763 6.21 28.17 82.01
N PHE A 764 6.50 29.44 82.30
CA PHE A 764 6.24 30.02 83.63
C PHE A 764 4.79 30.50 83.80
N ALA A 765 4.06 30.78 82.70
CA ALA A 765 2.68 31.27 82.75
C ALA A 765 1.61 30.18 82.94
N LYS A 766 1.96 28.89 82.78
CA LYS A 766 1.06 27.75 83.03
C LYS A 766 1.68 26.80 84.06
N GLY A 767 1.18 26.87 85.30
CA GLY A 767 1.58 25.96 86.38
C GLY A 767 1.20 24.50 86.06
N ASN A 768 2.06 23.57 86.49
CA ASN A 768 1.94 22.11 86.35
C ASN A 768 1.57 21.60 84.94
N SER A 769 2.60 21.25 84.16
CA SER A 769 2.40 20.51 82.92
C SER A 769 1.84 19.11 83.22
N LEU A 770 0.77 18.72 82.51
CA LEU A 770 0.28 17.33 82.51
C LEU A 770 1.34 16.41 81.87
N PRO A 771 1.48 15.15 82.34
CA PRO A 771 2.33 14.16 81.69
C PRO A 771 1.79 13.81 80.30
N TYR A 772 2.69 13.68 79.33
CA TYR A 772 2.39 13.24 77.98
C TYR A 772 2.11 11.73 77.93
N SER A 773 0.87 11.34 77.64
CA SER A 773 0.51 9.97 77.27
C SER A 773 0.88 9.70 75.81
N PHE A 774 1.38 8.50 75.52
CA PHE A 774 1.62 8.05 74.14
C PHE A 774 0.27 7.67 73.48
N PRO A 775 -0.15 8.29 72.36
CA PRO A 775 -1.43 7.96 71.71
C PRO A 775 -1.38 6.65 70.91
N GLU A 776 -2.49 5.89 70.93
CA GLU A 776 -2.69 4.68 70.11
C GLU A 776 -2.55 4.98 68.61
N GLU A 777 -3.04 6.15 68.21
CA GLU A 777 -2.96 6.70 66.86
C GLU A 777 -1.50 6.92 66.41
N LEU A 778 -0.63 7.35 67.33
CA LEU A 778 0.80 7.55 67.06
C LEU A 778 1.53 6.21 66.95
N GLY A 779 1.15 5.22 67.77
CA GLY A 779 1.63 3.85 67.64
C GLY A 779 1.25 3.25 66.29
N THR A 780 -0.02 3.38 65.91
CA THR A 780 -0.54 2.99 64.59
C THR A 780 0.25 3.63 63.44
N LEU A 781 0.56 4.93 63.53
CA LEU A 781 1.40 5.62 62.55
C LEU A 781 2.84 5.08 62.51
N PHE A 782 3.49 4.87 63.66
CA PHE A 782 4.86 4.36 63.71
C PHE A 782 4.97 2.93 63.16
N ASN A 783 4.01 2.06 63.51
CA ASN A 783 3.91 0.71 62.93
C ASN A 783 3.75 0.78 61.41
N SER A 784 2.83 1.62 60.91
CA SER A 784 2.60 1.82 59.47
C SER A 784 3.86 2.33 58.74
N MET A 785 4.52 3.37 59.27
CA MET A 785 5.75 3.93 58.70
C MET A 785 6.91 2.92 58.70
N LYS A 786 7.02 2.08 59.74
CA LYS A 786 8.05 1.04 59.81
C LYS A 786 7.76 -0.10 58.82
N LYS A 787 6.49 -0.47 58.65
CA LYS A 787 6.04 -1.46 57.66
C LYS A 787 6.29 -1.01 56.21
N MET A 788 6.11 0.29 55.92
CA MET A 788 6.52 0.88 54.64
C MET A 788 8.02 0.66 54.39
N LEU A 789 8.86 1.03 55.35
CA LEU A 789 10.32 1.01 55.25
C LEU A 789 10.96 -0.39 55.23
N ASP A 790 10.47 -1.32 56.06
CA ASP A 790 11.13 -2.61 56.29
C ASP A 790 10.53 -3.74 55.43
N VAL A 791 9.31 -3.58 54.91
CA VAL A 791 8.59 -4.64 54.18
C VAL A 791 8.16 -4.19 52.78
N ARG A 792 7.42 -3.09 52.67
CA ARG A 792 6.76 -2.72 51.41
C ARG A 792 7.68 -2.10 50.37
N GLN A 793 8.49 -1.11 50.76
CA GLN A 793 9.46 -0.48 49.86
C GLN A 793 10.52 -1.49 49.35
N PRO A 794 11.08 -2.41 50.18
CA PRO A 794 11.93 -3.50 49.69
C PRO A 794 11.23 -4.49 48.75
N GLU A 795 9.92 -4.72 48.89
CA GLU A 795 9.13 -5.56 47.97
C GLU A 795 9.05 -4.92 46.57
N ILE A 796 8.73 -3.61 46.52
CA ILE A 796 8.69 -2.81 45.29
C ILE A 796 10.09 -2.70 44.66
N GLU A 797 11.13 -2.33 45.43
CA GLU A 797 12.52 -2.29 44.97
C GLU A 797 12.94 -3.62 44.33
N LYS A 798 12.58 -4.76 44.92
CA LYS A 798 12.93 -6.09 44.40
C LYS A 798 12.26 -6.37 43.06
N GLN A 799 11.00 -5.99 42.88
CA GLN A 799 10.34 -6.10 41.57
C GLN A 799 10.99 -5.15 40.56
N PHE A 800 11.24 -3.90 40.93
CA PHE A 800 11.89 -2.91 40.08
C PHE A 800 13.28 -3.37 39.60
N LYS A 801 14.09 -3.91 40.50
CA LYS A 801 15.41 -4.49 40.23
C LYS A 801 15.35 -5.77 39.39
N SER A 802 14.22 -6.48 39.34
CA SER A 802 14.02 -7.61 38.43
C SER A 802 13.66 -7.17 37.00
N LEU A 803 13.09 -5.97 36.84
CA LEU A 803 12.74 -5.37 35.55
C LEU A 803 13.95 -4.66 34.92
N SER A 804 14.76 -3.97 35.74
CA SER A 804 15.93 -3.20 35.25
C SER A 804 17.11 -4.03 34.75
N VAL A 805 17.09 -5.37 34.92
CA VAL A 805 18.11 -6.28 34.34
C VAL A 805 18.17 -6.19 32.81
N CYS A 806 17.09 -5.74 32.15
CA CYS A 806 17.04 -5.51 30.70
C CYS A 806 17.71 -4.20 30.24
N ILE A 807 18.23 -3.35 31.14
CA ILE A 807 18.80 -2.05 30.79
C ILE A 807 20.30 -2.17 30.47
N SER A 808 20.62 -2.21 29.18
CA SER A 808 21.99 -2.04 28.68
C SER A 808 22.38 -0.56 28.65
N GLN A 809 22.96 -0.06 29.74
CA GLN A 809 23.79 1.16 29.81
C GLN A 809 23.32 2.37 28.97
N SER A 810 22.20 2.98 29.34
CA SER A 810 21.82 4.33 28.87
C SER A 810 22.42 5.41 29.78
N GLU A 811 23.17 6.37 29.22
CA GLU A 811 24.16 7.18 29.97
C GLU A 811 23.64 8.16 31.05
N ASN A 812 22.35 8.49 31.10
CA ASN A 812 21.88 9.74 31.73
C ASN A 812 21.01 9.61 33.01
N ALA A 813 20.67 8.41 33.49
CA ALA A 813 20.02 8.21 34.80
C ALA A 813 20.24 6.77 35.29
N VAL A 814 20.49 6.58 36.60
CA VAL A 814 20.61 5.25 37.20
C VAL A 814 19.25 4.82 37.78
N PRO A 815 18.63 3.72 37.29
CA PRO A 815 17.35 3.25 37.83
C PRO A 815 17.46 2.87 39.30
N GLY A 816 16.59 3.45 40.13
CA GLY A 816 16.53 3.29 41.58
C GLY A 816 16.96 4.53 42.37
N GLU A 817 17.45 5.60 41.74
CA GLU A 817 17.82 6.85 42.43
C GLU A 817 16.62 7.52 43.10
N LEU A 818 15.46 7.63 42.44
CA LEU A 818 14.27 8.28 42.98
C LEU A 818 13.66 7.45 44.12
N LEU A 819 13.63 6.12 43.97
CA LEU A 819 13.21 5.21 45.06
C LEU A 819 14.15 5.35 46.28
N SER A 820 15.46 5.53 46.06
CA SER A 820 16.41 5.73 47.14
C SER A 820 16.23 7.08 47.86
N GLU A 821 15.88 8.15 47.14
CA GLU A 821 15.54 9.46 47.73
C GLU A 821 14.33 9.34 48.65
N VAL A 822 13.25 8.71 48.17
CA VAL A 822 12.03 8.49 48.95
C VAL A 822 12.31 7.60 50.16
N THR A 823 13.15 6.57 50.02
CA THR A 823 13.63 5.74 51.14
C THR A 823 14.32 6.58 52.21
N VAL A 824 15.22 7.50 51.84
CA VAL A 824 15.93 8.39 52.76
C VAL A 824 14.98 9.40 53.42
N MET A 825 13.98 9.89 52.68
CA MET A 825 12.90 10.77 53.16
C MET A 825 12.04 10.07 54.22
N LEU A 826 11.54 8.85 53.94
CA LEU A 826 10.75 8.04 54.88
C LEU A 826 11.55 7.70 56.15
N ARG A 827 12.80 7.23 56.02
CA ARG A 827 13.70 6.95 57.16
C ARG A 827 13.94 8.19 58.02
N THR A 828 14.01 9.36 57.41
CA THR A 828 14.22 10.64 58.11
C THR A 828 12.97 11.12 58.83
N LYS A 829 11.77 11.04 58.21
CA LYS A 829 10.51 11.34 58.88
C LYS A 829 10.28 10.43 60.09
N PHE A 830 10.45 9.11 59.93
CA PHE A 830 10.32 8.13 61.03
C PHE A 830 11.24 8.48 62.20
N ARG A 831 12.54 8.64 61.95
CA ARG A 831 13.55 8.98 62.96
C ARG A 831 13.21 10.29 63.69
N ASN A 832 12.79 11.32 62.96
CA ASN A 832 12.49 12.63 63.53
C ASN A 832 11.24 12.60 64.44
N TYR A 833 10.16 11.93 64.01
CA TYR A 833 8.95 11.80 64.83
C TYR A 833 9.15 10.90 66.04
N MET A 834 9.88 9.79 65.88
CA MET A 834 10.30 8.91 66.97
C MET A 834 11.13 9.66 68.02
N GLN A 835 12.15 10.43 67.61
CA GLN A 835 12.99 11.21 68.52
C GLN A 835 12.17 12.29 69.26
N ALA A 836 11.24 12.95 68.58
CA ALA A 836 10.36 13.94 69.21
C ALA A 836 9.42 13.31 70.25
N ALA A 837 8.86 12.13 69.98
CA ALA A 837 8.04 11.38 70.94
C ALA A 837 8.87 10.93 72.16
N VAL A 838 10.09 10.40 71.93
CA VAL A 838 11.03 10.01 72.99
C VAL A 838 11.41 11.20 73.88
N GLU A 839 11.64 12.39 73.32
CA GLU A 839 11.92 13.61 74.12
C GLU A 839 10.69 14.07 74.94
N LYS A 840 9.45 13.88 74.46
CA LYS A 840 8.25 14.11 75.28
C LYS A 840 8.14 13.10 76.44
N LEU A 841 8.36 11.81 76.15
CA LEU A 841 8.29 10.74 77.16
C LEU A 841 9.39 10.89 78.23
N ALA A 842 10.63 11.16 77.81
CA ALA A 842 11.71 11.53 78.74
C ALA A 842 11.41 12.85 79.47
N GLY A 843 10.63 13.75 78.86
CA GLY A 843 10.08 14.96 79.48
C GLY A 843 9.20 14.69 80.70
N ASN A 844 8.41 13.61 80.70
CA ASN A 844 7.56 13.22 81.85
C ASN A 844 8.39 13.00 83.12
N THR A 845 9.57 12.38 82.99
CA THR A 845 10.49 12.16 84.12
C THR A 845 11.00 13.47 84.72
N LYS A 846 10.92 14.60 84.01
CA LYS A 846 11.48 15.89 84.47
C LYS A 846 10.46 16.76 85.20
N LEU A 847 9.19 16.36 85.23
CA LEU A 847 8.07 17.12 85.81
C LEU A 847 8.09 17.21 87.34
N GLN A 848 8.66 16.23 88.04
CA GLN A 848 8.76 16.21 89.50
C GLN A 848 10.22 16.05 89.94
N ASN A 849 10.61 16.60 91.09
CA ASN A 849 12.00 16.48 91.57
C ASN A 849 12.37 15.02 91.89
N THR A 850 11.42 14.27 92.44
CA THR A 850 11.51 12.84 92.81
C THR A 850 11.71 11.89 91.62
N THR A 851 11.41 12.34 90.40
CA THR A 851 11.52 11.51 89.19
C THR A 851 12.57 12.07 88.22
N ASN A 852 12.98 13.32 88.40
CA ASN A 852 13.98 13.98 87.57
C ASN A 852 15.37 13.42 87.88
N LEU A 853 15.83 12.49 87.05
CA LEU A 853 17.11 11.78 87.16
C LEU A 853 18.29 12.68 87.54
N LYS A 854 18.40 13.87 86.94
CA LYS A 854 19.46 14.85 87.28
C LYS A 854 19.35 15.36 88.72
N LYS A 855 18.13 15.61 89.22
CA LYS A 855 17.91 16.02 90.62
C LYS A 855 18.09 14.86 91.59
N VAL A 856 17.56 13.67 91.28
CA VAL A 856 17.75 12.46 92.09
C VAL A 856 19.24 12.15 92.29
N ILE A 857 20.05 12.25 91.23
CA ILE A 857 21.51 12.11 91.33
C ILE A 857 22.13 13.30 92.08
N GLN A 858 21.74 14.56 91.81
CA GLN A 858 22.34 15.74 92.45
C GLN A 858 21.97 15.94 93.94
N GLU A 859 20.88 15.35 94.42
CA GLU A 859 20.42 15.42 95.82
C GLU A 859 20.99 14.28 96.69
N ALA A 860 21.75 13.36 96.10
CA ALA A 860 22.40 12.22 96.77
C ALA A 860 23.76 12.58 97.41
N LYS A 861 23.76 13.53 98.36
CA LYS A 861 24.97 13.99 99.08
C LYS A 861 25.86 12.84 99.57
N GLU A 862 27.15 13.15 99.78
CA GLU A 862 28.25 12.25 100.14
C GLU A 862 28.03 11.29 101.35
N SER A 863 27.00 11.52 102.17
CA SER A 863 26.59 10.67 103.30
C SER A 863 25.42 9.71 103.01
N VAL A 864 24.97 9.58 101.76
CA VAL A 864 23.78 8.80 101.35
C VAL A 864 24.20 7.41 100.84
N GLY A 865 23.54 6.35 101.31
CA GLY A 865 23.84 4.97 100.93
C GLY A 865 23.32 4.57 99.55
N GLU A 866 23.89 3.53 98.94
CA GLU A 866 23.42 3.00 97.64
C GLU A 866 21.96 2.52 97.71
N SER A 867 21.54 1.98 98.86
CA SER A 867 20.15 1.65 99.18
C SER A 867 19.22 2.87 99.10
N ASP A 868 19.66 4.02 99.59
CA ASP A 868 18.85 5.24 99.64
C ASP A 868 18.73 5.88 98.26
N ILE A 869 19.78 5.80 97.45
CA ILE A 869 19.79 6.23 96.04
C ILE A 869 18.83 5.33 95.24
N ARG A 870 18.88 4.00 95.45
CA ARG A 870 17.96 3.04 94.84
C ARG A 870 16.50 3.28 95.28
N ASN A 871 16.25 3.56 96.56
CA ASN A 871 14.93 3.92 97.08
C ASN A 871 14.40 5.23 96.46
N ARG A 872 15.24 6.26 96.30
CA ARG A 872 14.85 7.51 95.62
C ARG A 872 14.57 7.31 94.12
N MET A 873 15.30 6.39 93.47
CA MET A 873 15.06 6.01 92.07
C MET A 873 13.76 5.23 91.87
N GLN A 874 13.11 4.69 92.92
CA GLN A 874 11.92 3.87 92.77
C GLN A 874 10.77 4.61 92.07
N CYS A 875 10.50 5.87 92.42
CA CYS A 875 9.45 6.66 91.76
C CYS A 875 9.72 6.88 90.26
N LEU A 876 10.99 6.91 89.83
CA LEU A 876 11.36 6.94 88.43
C LEU A 876 11.21 5.55 87.78
N LYS A 877 11.62 4.47 88.48
CA LYS A 877 11.41 3.09 88.04
C LYS A 877 9.93 2.79 87.80
N ASP A 878 9.03 3.22 88.68
CA ASP A 878 7.59 3.02 88.55
C ASP A 878 7.01 3.73 87.31
N ILE A 879 7.41 4.99 87.07
CA ILE A 879 6.98 5.75 85.89
C ILE A 879 7.55 5.16 84.59
N LEU A 880 8.82 4.75 84.57
CA LEU A 880 9.43 4.09 83.40
C LEU A 880 8.75 2.75 83.13
N THR A 881 8.54 1.93 84.16
CA THR A 881 7.79 0.66 84.08
C THR A 881 6.42 0.89 83.47
N LYS A 882 5.62 1.83 84.00
CA LYS A 882 4.32 2.17 83.41
C LYS A 882 4.46 2.62 81.95
N THR A 883 5.38 3.53 81.65
CA THR A 883 5.59 4.05 80.28
C THR A 883 5.95 2.94 79.29
N ILE A 884 6.73 1.94 79.71
CA ILE A 884 7.09 0.79 78.87
C ILE A 884 5.87 -0.12 78.62
N ASN A 885 5.04 -0.37 79.64
CA ASN A 885 3.80 -1.16 79.45
C ASN A 885 2.78 -0.39 78.57
N ASP A 886 2.63 0.92 78.78
CA ASP A 886 1.80 1.80 77.95
C ASP A 886 2.29 1.84 76.48
N LEU A 887 3.61 1.79 76.23
CA LEU A 887 4.18 1.70 74.87
C LEU A 887 3.90 0.33 74.22
N HIS A 888 4.02 -0.76 74.98
CA HIS A 888 3.80 -2.12 74.49
C HIS A 888 2.34 -2.36 74.05
N GLY A 889 1.37 -1.67 74.64
CA GLY A 889 -0.04 -1.76 74.24
C GLY A 889 -0.35 -1.24 72.83
N HIS A 890 0.53 -0.42 72.24
CA HIS A 890 0.25 0.33 71.00
C HIS A 890 1.30 0.16 69.89
N LEU A 891 2.39 -0.59 70.13
CA LEU A 891 3.52 -0.74 69.22
C LEU A 891 3.78 -2.21 68.87
N GLU A 892 4.01 -2.50 67.60
CA GLU A 892 4.52 -3.80 67.17
C GLU A 892 5.91 -4.07 67.77
N ASN A 893 6.22 -5.32 68.12
CA ASN A 893 7.41 -5.68 68.91
C ASN A 893 8.72 -5.07 68.40
N HIS A 894 8.91 -4.94 67.08
CA HIS A 894 10.09 -4.31 66.48
C HIS A 894 10.15 -2.78 66.70
N VAL A 895 9.02 -2.09 66.53
CA VAL A 895 8.91 -0.65 66.80
C VAL A 895 9.03 -0.38 68.29
N PHE A 896 8.40 -1.22 69.12
CA PHE A 896 8.51 -1.18 70.57
C PHE A 896 9.97 -1.27 71.04
N ILE A 897 10.75 -2.26 70.56
CA ILE A 897 12.19 -2.38 70.89
C ILE A 897 12.92 -1.08 70.55
N ILE A 898 12.73 -0.54 69.34
CA ILE A 898 13.45 0.66 68.88
C ILE A 898 13.08 1.89 69.73
N VAL A 899 11.79 2.08 70.06
CA VAL A 899 11.34 3.22 70.89
C VAL A 899 11.85 3.09 72.33
N CYS A 900 11.83 1.88 72.92
CA CYS A 900 12.37 1.65 74.25
C CYS A 900 13.90 1.77 74.30
N GLN A 901 14.63 1.30 73.29
CA GLN A 901 16.08 1.52 73.16
C GLN A 901 16.42 3.01 73.03
N ALA A 902 15.66 3.77 72.24
CA ALA A 902 15.85 5.21 72.10
C ALA A 902 15.53 5.96 73.41
N LEU A 903 14.52 5.54 74.17
CA LEU A 903 14.21 6.09 75.48
C LEU A 903 15.30 5.74 76.51
N TRP A 904 15.81 4.51 76.52
CA TRP A 904 16.91 4.08 77.39
C TRP A 904 18.20 4.85 77.07
N ASP A 905 18.56 5.02 75.79
CA ASP A 905 19.68 5.86 75.38
C ASP A 905 19.49 7.32 75.82
N ARG A 906 18.26 7.85 75.68
CA ARG A 906 17.93 9.22 76.11
C ARG A 906 18.12 9.42 77.61
N MET A 907 17.78 8.42 78.42
CA MET A 907 18.00 8.45 79.87
C MET A 907 19.50 8.28 80.23
N GLY A 908 20.26 7.47 79.48
CA GLY A 908 21.71 7.38 79.62
C GLY A 908 22.43 8.70 79.28
N GLN A 909 21.99 9.42 78.24
CA GLN A 909 22.46 10.78 77.92
C GLN A 909 22.17 11.79 79.04
N ASP A 910 21.12 11.59 79.83
CA ASP A 910 20.84 12.43 80.99
C ASP A 910 21.81 12.16 82.14
N VAL A 911 22.30 10.92 82.31
CA VAL A 911 23.39 10.59 83.24
C VAL A 911 24.74 11.13 82.76
N LEU A 912 25.09 10.96 81.47
CA LEU A 912 26.30 11.55 80.87
C LEU A 912 26.38 13.05 81.19
N ARG A 913 25.29 13.79 80.95
CA ARG A 913 25.20 15.23 81.24
C ARG A 913 25.22 15.61 82.72
N VAL A 914 25.17 14.66 83.65
CA VAL A 914 25.51 14.91 85.07
C VAL A 914 27.01 14.72 85.30
N LEU A 915 27.59 13.64 84.79
CA LEU A 915 29.02 13.32 84.92
C LEU A 915 29.94 14.35 84.24
N GLU A 916 29.58 14.79 83.03
CA GLU A 916 30.28 15.87 82.31
C GLU A 916 30.35 17.18 83.11
N ASN A 917 29.28 17.49 83.85
CA ASN A 917 29.14 18.74 84.59
C ASN A 917 29.72 18.71 86.01
N ARG A 918 29.95 17.52 86.61
CA ARG A 918 30.45 17.36 88.00
C ARG A 918 31.30 16.11 88.19
N LYS A 919 32.63 16.29 88.24
CA LYS A 919 33.62 15.27 88.62
C LYS A 919 33.81 15.22 90.15
N GLU A 920 32.77 14.84 90.88
CA GLU A 920 32.80 14.65 92.33
C GLU A 920 32.69 13.15 92.65
N ASN A 921 33.43 12.63 93.64
CA ASN A 921 33.48 11.18 93.89
C ASN A 921 32.10 10.57 94.21
N TRP A 922 31.20 11.34 94.81
CA TRP A 922 29.84 10.90 95.12
C TRP A 922 28.90 10.98 93.90
N THR A 923 29.09 11.92 92.95
CA THR A 923 28.28 11.95 91.72
C THR A 923 28.56 10.74 90.83
N CYS A 924 29.81 10.27 90.80
CA CYS A 924 30.17 9.01 90.14
C CYS A 924 29.45 7.79 90.76
N LYS A 925 29.44 7.67 92.10
CA LYS A 925 28.70 6.59 92.80
C LYS A 925 27.19 6.65 92.53
N ALA A 926 26.58 7.83 92.68
CA ALA A 926 25.15 8.02 92.43
C ALA A 926 24.76 7.75 90.97
N SER A 927 25.62 8.11 90.02
CA SER A 927 25.41 7.81 88.60
C SER A 927 25.54 6.31 88.29
N ARG A 928 26.42 5.58 88.98
CA ARG A 928 26.54 4.11 88.85
C ARG A 928 25.24 3.42 89.26
N VAL A 929 24.78 3.67 90.50
CA VAL A 929 23.51 3.12 91.01
C VAL A 929 22.33 3.51 90.14
N ALA A 930 22.29 4.74 89.62
CA ALA A 930 21.23 5.19 88.73
C ALA A 930 21.23 4.45 87.38
N VAL A 931 22.40 4.20 86.77
CA VAL A 931 22.53 3.39 85.55
C VAL A 931 22.17 1.93 85.79
N ASP A 932 22.59 1.35 86.91
CA ASP A 932 22.24 -0.03 87.25
C ASP A 932 20.72 -0.21 87.40
N VAL A 933 20.03 0.74 88.06
CA VAL A 933 18.56 0.74 88.16
C VAL A 933 17.88 0.97 86.80
N LEU A 934 18.41 1.86 85.94
CA LEU A 934 17.87 2.03 84.58
C LEU A 934 18.02 0.75 83.75
N ASN A 935 19.20 0.14 83.77
CA ASN A 935 19.51 -1.09 83.04
C ASN A 935 18.66 -2.26 83.52
N GLU A 936 18.53 -2.43 84.83
CA GLU A 936 17.63 -3.39 85.47
C GLU A 936 16.18 -3.18 85.00
N THR A 937 15.69 -1.94 85.01
CA THR A 937 14.31 -1.60 84.64
C THR A 937 14.03 -1.88 83.15
N PHE A 938 14.85 -1.35 82.24
CA PHE A 938 14.64 -1.55 80.80
C PHE A 938 14.86 -3.01 80.38
N ARG A 939 15.89 -3.69 80.89
CA ARG A 939 16.15 -5.09 80.55
C ARG A 939 15.03 -6.01 81.05
N LEU A 940 14.65 -5.93 82.33
CA LEU A 940 13.58 -6.78 82.88
C LEU A 940 12.26 -6.55 82.16
N GLU A 941 11.86 -5.30 81.92
CA GLU A 941 10.57 -5.00 81.28
C GLU A 941 10.54 -5.39 79.79
N MET A 942 11.63 -5.17 79.06
CA MET A 942 11.69 -5.57 77.65
C MET A 942 11.76 -7.10 77.49
N GLN A 943 12.49 -7.82 78.34
CA GLN A 943 12.47 -9.29 78.35
C GLN A 943 11.10 -9.85 78.78
N ARG A 944 10.45 -9.24 79.79
CA ARG A 944 9.13 -9.66 80.30
C ARG A 944 8.02 -9.53 79.24
N LEU A 945 8.13 -8.54 78.34
CA LEU A 945 7.10 -8.24 77.34
C LEU A 945 7.38 -8.86 75.96
N VAL A 946 8.64 -8.93 75.53
CA VAL A 946 9.03 -9.36 74.17
C VAL A 946 9.60 -10.78 74.13
N GLY A 947 9.94 -11.35 75.28
CA GLY A 947 10.59 -12.66 75.39
C GLY A 947 12.12 -12.58 75.28
N ASP A 948 12.75 -13.75 75.28
CA ASP A 948 14.19 -13.89 75.49
C ASP A 948 15.00 -13.59 74.21
N LYS A 949 15.20 -12.30 73.96
CA LYS A 949 16.15 -11.75 72.99
C LYS A 949 17.19 -10.93 73.73
N ASP A 950 18.45 -11.01 73.34
CA ASP A 950 19.52 -10.21 73.91
C ASP A 950 19.30 -8.71 73.64
N VAL A 951 18.70 -8.02 74.61
CA VAL A 951 18.59 -6.56 74.58
C VAL A 951 19.93 -5.96 75.02
N GLU A 952 20.74 -5.61 74.03
CA GLU A 952 21.98 -4.85 74.20
C GLU A 952 21.71 -3.48 74.84
N ALA A 953 22.64 -3.02 75.67
CA ALA A 953 22.57 -1.71 76.29
C ALA A 953 22.90 -0.60 75.27
N PRO A 954 22.17 0.53 75.24
CA PRO A 954 22.43 1.61 74.30
C PRO A 954 23.81 2.27 74.46
N ARG A 955 24.24 3.01 73.42
CA ARG A 955 25.58 3.59 73.35
C ARG A 955 25.87 4.53 74.51
N SER A 956 24.93 5.39 74.89
CA SER A 956 25.12 6.32 76.02
C SER A 956 25.33 5.58 77.35
N ILE A 957 24.68 4.43 77.55
CA ILE A 957 24.81 3.60 78.74
C ILE A 957 26.19 2.93 78.79
N LEU A 958 26.64 2.35 77.68
CA LEU A 958 27.98 1.77 77.55
C LEU A 958 29.08 2.84 77.74
N GLU A 959 28.85 4.06 77.28
CA GLU A 959 29.74 5.19 77.51
C GLU A 959 29.79 5.62 78.99
N VAL A 960 28.63 5.71 79.68
CA VAL A 960 28.61 5.94 81.14
C VAL A 960 29.36 4.83 81.88
N GLN A 961 29.15 3.56 81.51
CA GLN A 961 29.87 2.44 82.12
C GLN A 961 31.38 2.52 81.88
N SER A 962 31.82 2.89 80.67
CA SER A 962 33.23 3.13 80.33
C SER A 962 33.86 4.31 81.09
N ILE A 963 33.07 5.32 81.46
CA ILE A 963 33.49 6.45 82.30
C ILE A 963 33.53 6.05 83.77
N LEU A 964 32.60 5.22 84.24
CA LEU A 964 32.49 4.79 85.64
C LEU A 964 33.31 3.55 86.02
N CYS A 965 33.97 2.91 85.05
CA CYS A 965 34.96 1.84 85.26
C CYS A 965 36.42 2.35 85.17
N LYS A 966 36.62 3.66 85.09
CA LYS A 966 37.89 4.37 85.19
C LYS A 966 37.99 5.10 86.54
#